data_AF-A0A930UQ25-F1
#
_entry.id   AF-A0A930UQ25-F1
#
_cell.length_a   1.000
_cell.length_b   1.000
_cell.length_c   1.000
_cell.angle_alpha   90.00
_cell.angle_beta   90.00
_cell.angle_gamma   90.00
#
_symmetry.space_group_name_H-M   'P 1'
#
loop_
_entity.id
_entity.type
_entity.pdbx_description
1 polymer ?
#
loop_
_entity_poly.entity_id
_entity_poly.type
_entity_poly.pdbx_seq_one_letter_code
_entity_poly.pdbx_strand_id
1 'polypeptide(L)'
;MVERDTLTHRIRATAPPGKEPGEPVAAASDPGLARHRRDVPKLGAEAADIKAAGGKISEADSPSTSAEANEESGAVRRPSESLEVSEAAESPAPSLPALEQPRRAAQGGRIDRSAPLRFTFDGIEYGGYQGDTLASALLANGVRRVGRSFKYHRPRGILGIGAEEPNALVRLGEGAYAAPNHKATEVELFDGLVAHSQNRWPSRDFDIGVLADFASRLLPAGFYYKTFMWPGSWWRFYERFIRKAAGLGRSARAADPDAYDHRHAFCDVLVVGAGPAGLMAAQAAAESGARTILIDDAAEPGGELLATDRAIAIDGLPPASFTERTLETLRSRSNLRIIDRTCVFGYYDDNMLVALERVSDHLPPSFASKPPYRQRLWWIRAKEVVSATGAVERPLVFENNDRPGVMLAGAAKTLACRYAVRLGERAVIFTNNDSAYQAIPPLQASGVRILAVVDARAQGPGGASLALLGGGSGGDPESGGDRAIELITGSAVSRAVGADLRAVEVRALSEDGAALGNESRRIECDLLCISGGWSPNVHLFSQSGGRLRFDETIAAFVPGSGVANGRIAGAAGGRFGLEECLSDGIAAGLDAARAAGFDSDAAIECPPVDEPEPEPGPESIAPLRPLWAVPMPEGRRGKRFVDFQNDVTVADIELAAQEGYDSVEHLKRYTTAGMGTDQGRTGNVNALALLAKTRGEPIPAVGITTFRPPLSPTALGAIAGHRRGLEIAPIRRSPIHDRHVALGAVFVPAGLWMRPQFYPQRISANGFESPAQAIAREALAVRRKVGIVDVSTLGKIAVQGPDAGEFLHRVYINRIRNLAVGRCRYAFMLREDGFILDDGTVTRIAEDDWYLTTSTGHAAAVLAHLERYAQIVWPQSRVQITDVGDQWGAVTLAGPEARALLGKALDDGADVCDAALPMMACIEACVAGVPVRIIRMSFSGERSYELHCPADHAPMLWDALLEAGEEFGVEPYGTEALGTLRIEKGHVVAAELDGRTIPADFGFDRMEKNEDFIGRRSLERFRRAGSDGGGEEDRKNKRKRKRLVGLVSTSDRAIPRGGQLVWNPTAPAPVPMFGHVTSICHSPTLDRPIALALIDDEPEDRPSDRGEWKGAVICVASPLESRFVQAKICDPVFVDPENSRSRG
;
A
#
# COMPACT_ATOMS: atom_id res chain seq x y z
N MET A 1 22.81 9.79 -11.53
CA MET A 1 21.68 9.09 -12.15
C MET A 1 20.50 9.15 -11.21
N VAL A 2 19.79 10.27 -11.27
CA VAL A 2 18.40 10.43 -10.85
C VAL A 2 17.71 10.74 -12.17
N GLU A 3 17.09 9.74 -12.77
CA GLU A 3 16.04 9.95 -13.78
C GLU A 3 14.84 9.23 -13.21
N ARG A 4 13.96 10.01 -12.59
CA ARG A 4 12.58 9.62 -12.30
C ARG A 4 11.70 10.50 -13.17
N ASP A 5 10.87 9.81 -13.92
CA ASP A 5 9.81 10.28 -14.79
C ASP A 5 9.13 11.56 -14.32
N THR A 6 9.25 12.59 -15.15
CA THR A 6 8.35 13.75 -15.17
C THR A 6 7.06 13.35 -15.89
N LEU A 7 6.13 12.75 -15.14
CA LEU A 7 4.74 12.64 -15.58
C LEU A 7 4.05 14.00 -15.39
N THR A 8 3.54 14.51 -16.51
CA THR A 8 3.05 15.86 -16.73
C THR A 8 1.70 16.08 -16.01
N HIS A 9 1.69 16.91 -14.97
CA HIS A 9 0.44 17.43 -14.39
C HIS A 9 -0.16 18.50 -15.32
N ARG A 10 -1.30 18.19 -15.95
CA ARG A 10 -2.19 19.22 -16.52
C ARG A 10 -2.86 19.96 -15.36
N ILE A 11 -2.50 21.22 -15.18
CA ILE A 11 -3.18 22.18 -14.30
C ILE A 11 -4.55 22.48 -14.93
N ARG A 12 -5.64 22.07 -14.26
CA ARG A 12 -6.97 22.66 -14.49
C ARG A 12 -7.07 23.90 -13.61
N ALA A 13 -6.86 25.06 -14.20
CA ALA A 13 -7.24 26.33 -13.58
C ALA A 13 -8.76 26.52 -13.77
N THR A 14 -9.52 26.53 -12.68
CA THR A 14 -10.91 26.97 -12.65
C THR A 14 -10.95 28.46 -12.35
N ALA A 15 -11.38 29.26 -13.32
CA ALA A 15 -11.72 30.69 -13.14
C ALA A 15 -13.26 30.84 -12.88
N PRO A 16 -13.69 31.89 -12.16
CA PRO A 16 -15.08 32.08 -11.71
C PRO A 16 -16.01 32.58 -12.84
N PRO A 17 -17.35 32.53 -12.67
CA PRO A 17 -18.31 32.69 -13.77
C PRO A 17 -18.67 34.15 -14.05
N GLY A 18 -18.86 34.51 -15.33
CA GLY A 18 -19.62 35.71 -15.71
C GLY A 18 -19.37 36.29 -17.11
N LYS A 19 -20.43 36.21 -17.95
CA LYS A 19 -20.80 36.99 -19.16
C LYS A 19 -20.35 36.50 -20.56
N GLU A 20 -21.32 36.65 -21.46
CA GLU A 20 -21.57 36.08 -22.81
C GLU A 20 -20.83 36.79 -23.99
N PRO A 21 -20.98 36.37 -25.28
CA PRO A 21 -19.86 36.04 -26.17
C PRO A 21 -19.54 37.08 -27.28
N GLY A 22 -18.34 36.96 -27.87
CA GLY A 22 -17.92 37.67 -29.08
C GLY A 22 -16.78 36.96 -29.83
N GLU A 23 -16.85 37.01 -31.16
CA GLU A 23 -16.14 36.30 -32.26
C GLU A 23 -14.58 36.25 -32.29
N PRO A 24 -13.97 35.41 -33.18
CA PRO A 24 -12.60 34.93 -33.06
C PRO A 24 -11.58 35.77 -33.85
N VAL A 25 -10.34 35.86 -33.34
CA VAL A 25 -9.20 36.43 -34.10
C VAL A 25 -7.97 35.54 -34.05
N ALA A 26 -7.37 35.45 -35.24
CA ALA A 26 -6.27 34.64 -35.75
C ALA A 26 -4.99 34.54 -34.90
N ALA A 27 -4.35 33.38 -35.03
CA ALA A 27 -3.00 33.09 -34.55
C ALA A 27 -1.95 33.82 -35.39
N ALA A 28 -1.01 34.48 -34.71
CA ALA A 28 0.25 34.96 -35.28
C ALA A 28 1.42 34.17 -34.65
N SER A 29 2.26 33.66 -35.53
CA SER A 29 3.55 33.03 -35.29
C SER A 29 4.61 34.03 -34.81
N ASP A 30 5.48 33.64 -33.90
CA ASP A 30 6.86 34.18 -33.84
C ASP A 30 7.86 33.10 -33.41
N PRO A 31 8.98 32.89 -34.15
CA PRO A 31 9.97 31.87 -33.89
C PRO A 31 11.21 32.45 -33.18
N GLY A 32 11.70 31.76 -32.16
CA GLY A 32 13.02 32.08 -31.66
C GLY A 32 13.38 31.29 -30.42
N LEU A 33 14.21 30.25 -30.57
CA LEU A 33 15.35 30.09 -29.68
C LEU A 33 16.33 29.06 -30.25
N ALA A 34 17.54 29.56 -30.47
CA ALA A 34 18.65 28.90 -31.12
C ALA A 34 19.31 27.85 -30.22
N ARG A 35 19.97 26.94 -30.92
CA ARG A 35 20.73 25.77 -30.47
C ARG A 35 21.84 26.14 -29.49
N HIS A 36 21.93 25.42 -28.38
CA HIS A 36 23.19 25.14 -27.69
C HIS A 36 23.38 23.63 -27.51
N ARG A 37 24.38 23.08 -28.21
CA ARG A 37 24.94 21.74 -27.99
C ARG A 37 25.62 21.72 -26.61
N ARG A 38 25.40 20.65 -25.84
CA ARG A 38 26.31 20.20 -24.78
C ARG A 38 26.55 18.71 -24.91
N ASP A 39 27.83 18.37 -24.91
CA ASP A 39 28.40 17.03 -25.04
C ASP A 39 28.01 16.12 -23.87
N VAL A 40 27.61 14.89 -24.19
CA VAL A 40 27.35 13.82 -23.22
C VAL A 40 28.56 12.86 -23.23
N PRO A 41 29.23 12.61 -22.09
CA PRO A 41 30.32 11.66 -22.04
C PRO A 41 29.81 10.20 -22.03
N LYS A 42 30.52 9.36 -22.78
CA LYS A 42 30.34 7.92 -22.94
C LYS A 42 30.45 7.18 -21.59
N LEU A 43 29.45 6.37 -21.25
CA LEU A 43 29.55 5.35 -20.20
C LEU A 43 29.96 4.03 -20.85
N GLY A 44 31.20 3.62 -20.58
CA GLY A 44 31.75 2.33 -20.96
C GLY A 44 31.18 1.19 -20.10
N ALA A 45 30.99 0.05 -20.75
CA ALA A 45 30.65 -1.22 -20.13
C ALA A 45 31.87 -1.81 -19.43
N GLU A 46 31.70 -2.26 -18.19
CA GLU A 46 32.56 -3.29 -17.58
C GLU A 46 31.72 -4.11 -16.60
N ALA A 47 31.50 -5.37 -16.99
CA ALA A 47 31.00 -6.44 -16.14
C ALA A 47 31.94 -7.64 -16.35
N ALA A 48 32.60 -8.07 -15.28
CA ALA A 48 32.99 -9.46 -15.02
C ALA A 48 33.76 -9.53 -13.70
N ASP A 49 33.18 -10.19 -12.70
CA ASP A 49 33.84 -11.25 -11.92
C ASP A 49 32.93 -11.67 -10.76
N ILE A 50 32.44 -12.91 -10.80
CA ILE A 50 32.41 -13.86 -9.68
C ILE A 50 32.14 -15.24 -10.29
N LYS A 51 33.19 -16.06 -10.26
CA LYS A 51 33.17 -17.48 -10.57
C LYS A 51 32.41 -18.28 -9.51
N ALA A 52 31.86 -19.39 -9.99
CA ALA A 52 31.31 -20.52 -9.28
C ALA A 52 32.07 -20.92 -8.00
N ALA A 53 31.30 -21.23 -6.96
CA ALA A 53 31.65 -22.22 -5.95
C ALA A 53 30.43 -23.15 -5.80
N GLY A 54 30.57 -24.37 -6.32
CA GLY A 54 29.61 -25.44 -6.12
C GLY A 54 29.67 -25.96 -4.69
N GLY A 55 28.51 -26.10 -4.06
CA GLY A 55 28.32 -26.80 -2.80
C GLY A 55 27.11 -27.71 -2.94
N LYS A 56 27.38 -29.02 -2.93
CA LYS A 56 26.39 -30.10 -2.90
C LYS A 56 25.43 -29.90 -1.72
N ILE A 57 24.13 -30.05 -1.96
CA ILE A 57 23.15 -30.29 -0.90
C ILE A 57 22.59 -31.69 -1.16
N SER A 58 22.89 -32.57 -0.21
CA SER A 58 22.43 -33.96 -0.12
C SER A 58 20.98 -34.03 0.34
N GLU A 59 20.32 -35.08 -0.14
CA GLU A 59 19.03 -35.62 0.31
C GLU A 59 19.02 -36.01 1.80
N ALA A 60 17.80 -36.31 2.28
CA ALA A 60 17.36 -36.79 3.60
C ALA A 60 17.07 -35.64 4.60
N ASP A 61 15.92 -35.55 5.28
CA ASP A 61 15.04 -36.60 5.78
C ASP A 61 13.54 -36.24 5.63
N SER A 62 12.77 -37.28 5.32
CA SER A 62 11.33 -37.37 5.57
C SER A 62 11.13 -38.28 6.79
N PRO A 63 10.02 -38.11 7.52
CA PRO A 63 9.35 -39.30 8.01
C PRO A 63 7.87 -39.27 7.61
N SER A 64 7.54 -40.21 6.75
CA SER A 64 6.21 -40.82 6.68
C SER A 64 6.04 -41.82 7.82
N THR A 65 4.81 -41.99 8.30
CA THR A 65 4.15 -43.25 8.75
C THR A 65 2.78 -42.84 9.31
N SER A 66 1.70 -43.01 8.55
CA SER A 66 0.89 -44.23 8.36
C SER A 66 -0.23 -44.35 9.38
N ALA A 67 -1.49 -44.27 8.92
CA ALA A 67 -2.58 -45.10 9.41
C ALA A 67 -3.74 -45.09 8.40
N GLU A 68 -4.16 -46.29 8.03
CA GLU A 68 -5.20 -46.65 7.08
C GLU A 68 -6.62 -46.51 7.66
N ALA A 69 -7.59 -46.57 6.75
CA ALA A 69 -8.95 -47.10 6.87
C ALA A 69 -10.01 -46.30 7.67
N ASN A 70 -11.00 -45.75 6.95
CA ASN A 70 -12.29 -46.42 6.76
C ASN A 70 -13.23 -45.61 5.86
N GLU A 71 -13.77 -46.29 4.85
CA GLU A 71 -15.02 -45.91 4.18
C GLU A 71 -16.18 -46.06 5.17
N GLU A 72 -17.07 -45.07 5.24
CA GLU A 72 -18.50 -45.37 5.36
C GLU A 72 -19.36 -44.18 4.93
N SER A 73 -20.33 -44.51 4.09
CA SER A 73 -21.42 -43.70 3.56
C SER A 73 -22.32 -43.12 4.65
N GLY A 74 -22.82 -41.90 4.45
CA GLY A 74 -23.91 -41.37 5.28
C GLY A 74 -24.36 -39.99 4.85
N ALA A 75 -25.40 -39.94 4.03
CA ALA A 75 -26.11 -38.72 3.71
C ALA A 75 -26.83 -38.13 4.94
N VAL A 76 -27.20 -36.85 4.83
CA VAL A 76 -28.41 -36.18 5.36
C VAL A 76 -28.20 -35.08 6.44
N ARG A 77 -28.72 -33.90 6.07
CA ARG A 77 -29.31 -32.78 6.86
C ARG A 77 -28.42 -31.78 7.61
N ARG A 78 -28.56 -30.52 7.18
CA ARG A 78 -28.47 -29.31 8.02
C ARG A 78 -29.43 -29.43 9.21
N PRO A 79 -29.05 -28.88 10.36
CA PRO A 79 -29.92 -27.90 11.00
C PRO A 79 -29.18 -26.66 11.51
N SER A 80 -29.89 -25.55 11.39
CA SER A 80 -29.76 -24.34 12.20
C SER A 80 -29.92 -24.67 13.68
N GLU A 81 -29.05 -24.15 14.55
CA GLU A 81 -29.44 -23.63 15.86
C GLU A 81 -28.28 -22.92 16.56
N SER A 82 -28.68 -21.92 17.34
CA SER A 82 -27.95 -21.02 18.22
C SER A 82 -26.95 -21.72 19.14
N LEU A 83 -25.71 -21.22 19.18
CA LEU A 83 -24.72 -21.59 20.19
C LEU A 83 -24.74 -20.54 21.31
N GLU A 84 -25.40 -20.89 22.40
CA GLU A 84 -25.14 -20.35 23.73
C GLU A 84 -23.68 -20.65 24.11
N VAL A 85 -22.96 -19.62 24.54
CA VAL A 85 -21.60 -19.74 25.08
C VAL A 85 -21.73 -20.22 26.52
N SER A 86 -21.41 -21.48 26.80
CA SER A 86 -21.27 -21.96 28.18
C SER A 86 -19.98 -21.42 28.79
N GLU A 87 -20.09 -20.68 29.90
CA GLU A 87 -18.97 -20.32 30.77
C GLU A 87 -18.29 -21.60 31.31
N ALA A 88 -17.14 -21.96 30.73
CA ALA A 88 -16.24 -22.91 31.34
C ALA A 88 -15.35 -22.15 32.33
N ALA A 89 -15.55 -22.41 33.63
CA ALA A 89 -14.71 -21.89 34.70
C ALA A 89 -13.25 -22.34 34.52
N GLU A 90 -12.37 -21.38 34.26
CA GLU A 90 -10.92 -21.60 34.27
C GLU A 90 -10.44 -21.90 35.70
N SER A 91 -9.73 -23.02 35.85
CA SER A 91 -9.01 -23.35 37.08
C SER A 91 -7.80 -22.39 37.21
N PRO A 92 -7.55 -21.75 38.36
CA PRO A 92 -6.47 -20.77 38.48
C PRO A 92 -5.11 -21.45 38.33
N ALA A 93 -4.32 -20.97 37.36
CA ALA A 93 -2.92 -21.32 37.25
C ALA A 93 -2.18 -20.96 38.55
N PRO A 94 -1.18 -21.74 38.99
CA PRO A 94 -0.43 -21.44 40.21
C PRO A 94 0.24 -20.06 40.09
N SER A 95 -0.02 -19.19 41.07
CA SER A 95 0.53 -17.84 41.13
C SER A 95 2.05 -17.86 41.11
N LEU A 96 2.65 -17.46 39.99
CA LEU A 96 4.09 -17.25 39.90
C LEU A 96 4.50 -16.08 40.81
N PRO A 97 5.63 -16.16 41.55
CA PRO A 97 6.09 -15.04 42.35
C PRO A 97 6.41 -13.85 41.45
N ALA A 98 5.88 -12.67 41.80
CA ALA A 98 6.09 -11.43 41.07
C ALA A 98 7.56 -10.97 41.25
N LEU A 99 8.21 -10.61 40.14
CA LEU A 99 9.50 -9.92 40.17
C LEU A 99 9.31 -8.53 40.80
N GLU A 100 10.21 -8.12 41.70
CA GLU A 100 10.11 -6.83 42.37
C GLU A 100 10.17 -5.67 41.35
N GLN A 101 9.15 -4.78 41.39
CA GLN A 101 9.12 -3.53 40.63
C GLN A 101 9.45 -2.34 41.54
N PRO A 102 10.73 -1.93 41.68
CA PRO A 102 11.18 -0.98 42.69
C PRO A 102 10.61 0.43 42.53
N ARG A 103 10.06 0.76 41.35
CA ARG A 103 9.48 2.06 41.03
C ARG A 103 7.95 2.01 40.92
N ARG A 104 7.29 0.92 41.32
CA ARG A 104 5.82 0.85 41.35
C ARG A 104 5.30 1.28 42.73
N ALA A 105 4.31 2.17 42.76
CA ALA A 105 3.61 2.47 44.00
C ALA A 105 2.78 1.24 44.46
N ALA A 106 2.63 1.07 45.77
CA ALA A 106 1.94 -0.09 46.36
C ALA A 106 0.44 -0.14 46.00
N GLN A 107 -0.18 1.02 45.79
CA GLN A 107 -1.58 1.17 45.43
C GLN A 107 -1.73 2.11 44.23
N GLY A 108 -2.94 2.16 43.66
CA GLY A 108 -3.26 3.00 42.51
C GLY A 108 -2.86 2.40 41.16
N GLY A 109 -3.11 3.18 40.10
CA GLY A 109 -2.99 2.76 38.71
C GLY A 109 -4.23 2.02 38.19
N ARG A 110 -4.46 2.10 36.88
CA ARG A 110 -5.41 1.29 36.09
C ARG A 110 -4.67 0.07 35.52
N ILE A 111 -4.16 -0.75 36.42
CA ILE A 111 -3.47 -2.01 36.14
C ILE A 111 -4.11 -3.11 36.99
N ASP A 112 -4.20 -4.32 36.46
CA ASP A 112 -4.69 -5.46 37.22
C ASP A 112 -3.55 -6.16 37.96
N ARG A 113 -3.47 -5.87 39.26
CA ARG A 113 -2.44 -6.44 40.15
C ARG A 113 -2.66 -7.92 40.46
N SER A 114 -3.83 -8.48 40.14
CA SER A 114 -4.12 -9.91 40.27
C SER A 114 -3.59 -10.72 39.08
N ALA A 115 -3.26 -10.06 37.97
CA ALA A 115 -2.73 -10.65 36.74
C ALA A 115 -1.28 -10.19 36.47
N PRO A 116 -0.27 -10.71 37.20
CA PRO A 116 1.13 -10.41 36.92
C PRO A 116 1.58 -11.04 35.59
N LEU A 117 2.41 -10.30 34.85
CA LEU A 117 2.97 -10.70 33.55
C LEU A 117 4.49 -10.71 33.60
N ARG A 118 5.13 -11.55 32.77
CA ARG A 118 6.58 -11.54 32.55
C ARG A 118 6.90 -11.12 31.12
N PHE A 119 7.97 -10.36 30.95
CA PHE A 119 8.45 -9.98 29.62
C PHE A 119 9.97 -9.88 29.60
N THR A 120 10.55 -9.97 28.42
CA THR A 120 12.00 -9.86 28.20
C THR A 120 12.31 -8.59 27.44
N PHE A 121 13.25 -7.80 27.96
CA PHE A 121 13.82 -6.65 27.26
C PHE A 121 15.33 -6.75 27.18
N ASP A 122 15.88 -6.76 25.96
CA ASP A 122 17.33 -6.96 25.71
C ASP A 122 17.91 -8.24 26.36
N GLY A 123 17.09 -9.29 26.49
CA GLY A 123 17.49 -10.57 27.10
C GLY A 123 17.43 -10.60 28.62
N ILE A 124 16.94 -9.53 29.26
CA ILE A 124 16.71 -9.47 30.72
C ILE A 124 15.20 -9.61 30.98
N GLU A 125 14.83 -10.51 31.89
CA GLU A 125 13.44 -10.72 32.32
C GLU A 125 13.01 -9.65 33.33
N TYR A 126 11.79 -9.15 33.15
CA TYR A 126 11.15 -8.12 33.97
C TYR A 126 9.70 -8.51 34.29
N GLY A 127 9.15 -7.96 35.38
CA GLY A 127 7.75 -8.14 35.77
C GLY A 127 6.85 -6.98 35.34
N GLY A 128 5.59 -7.25 35.06
CA GLY A 128 4.55 -6.29 34.68
C GLY A 128 3.19 -6.71 35.21
N TYR A 129 2.15 -5.93 34.89
CA TYR A 129 0.76 -6.30 35.17
C TYR A 129 -0.10 -6.12 33.92
N GLN A 130 -1.20 -6.86 33.81
CA GLN A 130 -2.19 -6.62 32.78
C GLN A 130 -2.66 -5.16 32.83
N GLY A 131 -2.71 -4.51 31.67
CA GLY A 131 -2.98 -3.08 31.53
C GLY A 131 -1.74 -2.20 31.47
N ASP A 132 -0.54 -2.70 31.78
CA ASP A 132 0.71 -1.97 31.49
C ASP A 132 0.95 -1.85 29.97
N THR A 133 1.66 -0.79 29.60
CA THR A 133 2.40 -0.74 28.33
C THR A 133 3.84 -1.18 28.57
N LEU A 134 4.58 -1.52 27.51
CA LEU A 134 6.01 -1.80 27.62
C LEU A 134 6.76 -0.61 28.24
N ALA A 135 6.38 0.63 27.90
CA ALA A 135 6.98 1.83 28.50
C ALA A 135 6.72 1.94 30.01
N SER A 136 5.47 1.77 30.46
CA SER A 136 5.15 1.85 31.90
C SER A 136 5.82 0.74 32.70
N ALA A 137 5.85 -0.48 32.17
CA ALA A 137 6.50 -1.63 32.79
C ALA A 137 8.03 -1.43 32.89
N LEU A 138 8.69 -0.94 31.83
CA LEU A 138 10.13 -0.64 31.86
C LEU A 138 10.46 0.39 32.94
N LEU A 139 9.71 1.48 33.03
CA LEU A 139 9.92 2.52 34.04
C LEU A 139 9.67 2.00 35.47
N ALA A 140 8.64 1.18 35.67
CA ALA A 140 8.35 0.54 36.97
C ALA A 140 9.48 -0.40 37.45
N ASN A 141 10.21 -0.99 36.52
CA ASN A 141 11.40 -1.80 36.79
C ASN A 141 12.70 -0.96 36.87
N GLY A 142 12.62 0.37 36.81
CA GLY A 142 13.76 1.28 36.91
C GLY A 142 14.57 1.44 35.63
N VAL A 143 14.07 0.99 34.48
CA VAL A 143 14.75 1.12 33.19
C VAL A 143 14.53 2.53 32.63
N ARG A 144 15.56 3.38 32.72
CA ARG A 144 15.51 4.78 32.22
C ARG A 144 15.95 4.96 30.78
N ARG A 145 16.89 4.14 30.31
CA ARG A 145 17.38 4.16 28.93
C ARG A 145 16.61 3.12 28.14
N VAL A 146 16.00 3.49 27.02
CA VAL A 146 15.27 2.54 26.16
C VAL A 146 15.98 2.34 24.82
N GLY A 147 16.64 3.38 24.31
CA GLY A 147 17.34 3.33 23.03
C GLY A 147 18.47 4.35 22.93
N ARG A 148 18.96 4.51 21.69
CA ARG A 148 20.04 5.42 21.33
C ARG A 148 19.62 6.29 20.15
N SER A 149 20.00 7.56 20.17
CA SER A 149 19.62 8.52 19.14
C SER A 149 20.20 8.16 17.77
N PHE A 150 19.50 8.53 16.69
CA PHE A 150 19.81 8.10 15.33
C PHE A 150 21.24 8.41 14.87
N LYS A 151 21.66 9.66 15.02
CA LYS A 151 22.89 10.21 14.45
C LYS A 151 24.02 10.30 15.48
N TYR A 152 23.69 10.74 16.69
CA TYR A 152 24.68 10.98 17.74
C TYR A 152 24.84 9.82 18.73
N HIS A 153 24.02 8.77 18.64
CA HIS A 153 23.99 7.64 19.57
C HIS A 153 23.89 8.08 21.04
N ARG A 154 23.23 9.21 21.31
CA ARG A 154 23.04 9.71 22.67
C ARG A 154 22.03 8.83 23.41
N PRO A 155 22.19 8.60 24.73
CA PRO A 155 21.20 7.85 25.50
C PRO A 155 19.83 8.51 25.39
N ARG A 156 18.78 7.72 25.13
CA ARG A 156 17.40 8.21 25.07
C ARG A 156 16.49 7.43 26.03
N GLY A 157 15.62 8.17 26.71
CA GLY A 157 14.56 7.66 27.56
C GLY A 157 13.17 7.99 26.99
N ILE A 158 12.13 7.50 27.66
CA ILE A 158 10.72 7.78 27.31
C ILE A 158 10.44 9.27 27.50
N LEU A 159 9.77 9.89 26.52
CA LEU A 159 9.43 11.31 26.48
C LEU A 159 7.93 11.55 26.59
N GLY A 160 7.12 10.74 25.90
CA GLY A 160 5.65 10.83 25.81
C GLY A 160 4.93 9.62 26.42
N ILE A 161 3.66 9.44 26.07
CA ILE A 161 2.82 8.34 26.58
C ILE A 161 2.02 7.62 25.50
N GLY A 162 2.03 8.11 24.26
CA GLY A 162 1.32 7.50 23.14
C GLY A 162 2.11 7.56 21.84
N ALA A 163 1.38 7.81 20.74
CA ALA A 163 1.90 7.78 19.38
C ALA A 163 2.84 8.95 19.03
N GLU A 164 2.93 9.96 19.88
CA GLU A 164 3.89 11.08 19.81
C GLU A 164 5.30 10.74 20.29
N GLU A 165 5.50 9.57 20.92
CA GLU A 165 6.79 9.12 21.44
C GLU A 165 7.88 9.02 20.35
N PRO A 166 8.98 9.81 20.44
CA PRO A 166 10.01 9.84 19.40
C PRO A 166 11.26 9.01 19.74
N ASN A 167 11.45 8.60 21.01
CA ASN A 167 12.69 8.03 21.52
C ASN A 167 12.60 6.51 21.74
N ALA A 168 11.56 6.04 22.42
CA ALA A 168 11.42 4.69 22.95
C ALA A 168 10.95 3.69 21.87
N LEU A 169 11.74 3.58 20.79
CA LEU A 169 11.48 2.65 19.68
C LEU A 169 12.14 1.30 19.92
N VAL A 170 11.35 0.23 19.83
CA VAL A 170 11.78 -1.14 20.08
C VAL A 170 11.53 -2.05 18.88
N ARG A 171 12.27 -3.15 18.81
CA ARG A 171 11.94 -4.29 17.96
C ARG A 171 11.18 -5.32 18.80
N LEU A 172 9.97 -5.68 18.38
CA LEU A 172 9.16 -6.71 19.03
C LEU A 172 9.38 -8.07 18.35
N GLY A 173 9.34 -9.13 19.15
CA GLY A 173 9.38 -10.52 18.68
C GLY A 173 10.71 -10.94 18.06
N GLU A 174 10.78 -12.21 17.69
CA GLU A 174 11.96 -12.86 17.12
C GLU A 174 11.64 -13.57 15.81
N GLY A 175 12.68 -13.97 15.07
CA GLY A 175 12.54 -14.73 13.83
C GLY A 175 11.67 -14.01 12.78
N ALA A 176 10.62 -14.70 12.32
CA ALA A 176 9.67 -14.21 11.31
C ALA A 176 8.67 -13.19 11.87
N TYR A 177 8.35 -13.26 13.18
CA TYR A 177 7.44 -12.33 13.86
C TYR A 177 8.10 -10.99 14.22
N ALA A 178 9.38 -10.82 13.90
CA ALA A 178 10.14 -9.69 14.38
C ALA A 178 9.77 -8.38 13.65
N ALA A 179 9.20 -7.44 14.40
CA ALA A 179 8.69 -6.17 13.90
C ALA A 179 9.48 -4.98 14.49
N PRO A 180 10.18 -4.16 13.67
CA PRO A 180 10.99 -3.03 14.15
C PRO A 180 10.16 -1.76 14.37
N ASN A 181 10.76 -0.80 15.11
CA ASN A 181 10.25 0.57 15.29
C ASN A 181 8.86 0.70 15.93
N HIS A 182 8.45 -0.28 16.75
CA HIS A 182 7.27 -0.11 17.60
C HIS A 182 7.57 0.88 18.71
N LYS A 183 6.63 1.76 19.04
CA LYS A 183 6.75 2.69 20.16
C LYS A 183 6.39 1.97 21.44
N ALA A 184 7.30 1.90 22.41
CA ALA A 184 7.06 1.19 23.68
C ALA A 184 5.81 1.69 24.43
N THR A 185 5.40 2.92 24.17
CA THR A 185 4.19 3.57 24.71
C THR A 185 2.88 3.05 24.11
N GLU A 186 2.90 2.47 22.91
CA GLU A 186 1.71 1.89 22.25
C GLU A 186 1.66 0.36 22.34
N VAL A 187 2.69 -0.27 22.90
CA VAL A 187 2.77 -1.74 23.03
C VAL A 187 2.15 -2.14 24.36
N GLU A 188 0.94 -2.70 24.30
CA GLU A 188 0.30 -3.36 25.45
C GLU A 188 1.15 -4.56 25.88
N LEU A 189 1.33 -4.70 27.19
CA LEU A 189 2.09 -5.81 27.75
C LEU A 189 1.25 -7.08 27.76
N PHE A 190 1.85 -8.20 27.35
CA PHE A 190 1.29 -9.54 27.50
C PHE A 190 2.37 -10.50 28.00
N ASP A 191 1.96 -11.64 28.57
CA ASP A 191 2.90 -12.61 29.14
C ASP A 191 3.80 -13.23 28.05
N GLY A 192 5.10 -13.25 28.31
CA GLY A 192 6.11 -13.74 27.39
C GLY A 192 6.50 -12.75 26.28
N LEU A 193 6.10 -11.48 26.36
CA LEU A 193 6.50 -10.46 25.38
C LEU A 193 8.03 -10.35 25.30
N VAL A 194 8.57 -10.32 24.08
CA VAL A 194 10.01 -10.14 23.81
C VAL A 194 10.23 -8.83 23.05
N ALA A 195 11.08 -7.97 23.59
CA ALA A 195 11.45 -6.70 22.99
C ALA A 195 12.96 -6.44 23.05
N HIS A 196 13.48 -5.72 22.05
CA HIS A 196 14.89 -5.34 21.98
C HIS A 196 15.05 -3.84 21.73
N SER A 197 16.06 -3.25 22.38
CA SER A 197 16.45 -1.86 22.10
C SER A 197 17.03 -1.73 20.70
N GLN A 198 16.88 -0.54 20.13
CA GLN A 198 17.28 -0.25 18.77
C GLN A 198 18.46 0.73 18.68
N ASN A 199 19.09 0.74 17.49
CA ASN A 199 20.20 1.62 17.13
C ASN A 199 21.40 1.63 18.11
N ARG A 200 21.77 0.45 18.64
CA ARG A 200 22.85 0.31 19.62
C ARG A 200 23.91 -0.73 19.27
N TRP A 201 25.18 -0.52 19.67
CA TRP A 201 26.23 -1.54 19.58
C TRP A 201 27.42 -1.33 20.56
N PRO A 202 27.87 -2.38 21.30
CA PRO A 202 27.26 -3.70 21.39
C PRO A 202 25.98 -3.74 22.23
N SER A 203 25.82 -2.86 23.24
CA SER A 203 24.64 -2.83 24.11
C SER A 203 24.11 -1.40 24.27
N ARG A 204 22.91 -1.26 24.81
CA ARG A 204 22.32 0.05 25.10
C ARG A 204 23.17 0.83 26.09
N ASP A 205 23.75 0.18 27.10
CA ASP A 205 24.50 0.85 28.16
C ASP A 205 25.96 1.09 27.80
N PHE A 206 26.54 0.23 26.94
CA PHE A 206 27.87 0.39 26.37
C PHE A 206 27.77 0.47 24.85
N ASP A 207 27.70 1.71 24.34
CA ASP A 207 27.55 2.01 22.92
C ASP A 207 28.78 2.75 22.38
N ILE A 208 29.46 2.15 21.40
CA ILE A 208 30.68 2.70 20.78
C ILE A 208 30.34 3.82 19.78
N GLY A 209 29.13 3.84 19.23
CA GLY A 209 28.64 4.87 18.32
C GLY A 209 28.58 6.27 18.95
N VAL A 210 28.57 6.37 20.29
CA VAL A 210 28.67 7.66 21.03
C VAL A 210 29.88 8.49 20.61
N LEU A 211 30.94 7.88 20.06
CA LEU A 211 32.08 8.59 19.48
C LEU A 211 31.67 9.59 18.38
N ALA A 212 30.55 9.35 17.69
CA ALA A 212 29.98 10.30 16.72
C ALA A 212 29.54 11.62 17.36
N ASP A 213 29.13 11.62 18.64
CA ASP A 213 28.75 12.84 19.37
C ASP A 213 29.96 13.77 19.55
N PHE A 214 31.16 13.21 19.77
CA PHE A 214 32.41 13.99 19.84
C PHE A 214 32.81 14.58 18.48
N ALA A 215 32.53 13.84 17.40
CA ALA A 215 32.76 14.29 16.02
C ALA A 215 31.61 15.15 15.45
N SER A 216 30.62 15.55 16.26
CA SER A 216 29.37 16.15 15.75
C SER A 216 29.57 17.42 14.92
N ARG A 217 30.69 18.14 15.10
CA ARG A 217 31.04 19.33 14.29
C ARG A 217 31.28 19.00 12.82
N LEU A 218 31.69 17.77 12.52
CA LEU A 218 31.87 17.25 11.17
C LEU A 218 30.57 16.68 10.61
N LEU A 219 29.49 16.63 11.39
CA LEU A 219 28.20 16.07 11.00
C LEU A 219 27.08 17.13 11.08
N PRO A 220 27.17 18.29 10.40
CA PRO A 220 26.04 19.22 10.33
C PRO A 220 24.86 18.63 9.55
N ALA A 221 23.68 19.27 9.61
CA ALA A 221 22.62 19.02 8.64
C ALA A 221 23.15 19.04 7.20
N GLY A 222 22.66 18.12 6.37
CA GLY A 222 23.09 17.96 4.99
C GLY A 222 24.52 17.45 4.76
N PHE A 223 25.29 17.09 5.80
CA PHE A 223 26.66 16.55 5.67
C PHE A 223 26.77 15.41 4.64
N TYR A 224 25.79 14.50 4.63
CA TYR A 224 25.79 13.36 3.72
C TYR A 224 25.80 13.78 2.24
N TYR A 225 25.07 14.85 1.90
CA TYR A 225 25.06 15.42 0.55
C TYR A 225 26.41 16.03 0.18
N LYS A 226 27.08 16.67 1.15
CA LYS A 226 28.36 17.36 0.94
C LYS A 226 29.54 16.40 0.86
N THR A 227 29.50 15.27 1.56
CA THR A 227 30.66 14.37 1.73
C THR A 227 30.57 13.08 0.93
N PHE A 228 29.40 12.48 0.76
CA PHE A 228 29.29 11.14 0.16
C PHE A 228 28.80 11.14 -1.30
N MET A 229 28.29 12.26 -1.81
CA MET A 229 27.87 12.37 -3.22
C MET A 229 29.03 12.65 -4.18
N TRP A 230 30.22 13.01 -3.67
CA TRP A 230 31.38 13.31 -4.49
C TRP A 230 32.66 12.66 -3.93
N PRO A 231 33.48 11.98 -4.75
CA PRO A 231 33.24 11.62 -6.15
C PRO A 231 32.20 10.48 -6.28
N GLY A 232 31.33 10.57 -7.29
CA GLY A 232 30.22 9.62 -7.47
C GLY A 232 30.64 8.15 -7.64
N SER A 233 31.89 7.88 -8.07
CA SER A 233 32.44 6.52 -8.16
C SER A 233 32.61 5.83 -6.80
N TRP A 234 32.73 6.59 -5.71
CA TRP A 234 32.91 6.05 -4.36
C TRP A 234 31.58 5.78 -3.64
N TRP A 235 30.45 6.20 -4.21
CA TRP A 235 29.13 5.97 -3.62
C TRP A 235 28.88 4.49 -3.29
N ARG A 236 29.22 3.56 -4.21
CA ARG A 236 29.08 2.11 -4.00
C ARG A 236 29.90 1.59 -2.81
N PHE A 237 31.00 2.25 -2.47
CA PHE A 237 31.82 1.93 -1.30
C PHE A 237 31.17 2.47 -0.02
N TYR A 238 30.83 3.76 0.00
CA TYR A 238 30.16 4.39 1.15
C TYR A 238 28.82 3.74 1.48
N GLU A 239 28.03 3.39 0.47
CA GLU A 239 26.73 2.75 0.58
C GLU A 239 26.77 1.48 1.44
N ARG A 240 27.84 0.67 1.35
CA ARG A 240 27.98 -0.58 2.13
C ARG A 240 28.07 -0.32 3.62
N PHE A 241 28.73 0.76 4.03
CA PHE A 241 28.87 1.14 5.43
C PHE A 241 27.66 1.95 5.92
N ILE A 242 27.20 2.90 5.11
CA ILE A 242 26.01 3.71 5.41
C ILE A 242 24.80 2.80 5.59
N ARG A 243 24.55 1.80 4.74
CA ARG A 243 23.41 0.87 4.93
C ARG A 243 23.45 0.05 6.22
N LYS A 244 24.64 -0.16 6.81
CA LYS A 244 24.77 -0.86 8.10
C LYS A 244 24.53 0.07 9.30
N ALA A 245 24.80 1.36 9.12
CA ALA A 245 24.63 2.40 10.12
C ALA A 245 23.32 3.21 9.96
N ALA A 246 22.63 3.08 8.83
CA ALA A 246 21.40 3.80 8.50
C ALA A 246 20.17 2.96 8.85
N GLY A 247 19.16 3.64 9.42
CA GLY A 247 17.91 3.06 9.89
C GLY A 247 17.89 2.83 11.40
N LEU A 248 16.71 2.99 12.01
CA LEU A 248 16.52 2.80 13.44
C LEU A 248 16.33 1.31 13.82
N GLY A 249 15.62 0.54 12.99
CA GLY A 249 15.28 -0.86 13.27
C GLY A 249 15.57 -1.82 12.11
N ARG A 250 15.60 -3.13 12.40
CA ARG A 250 15.84 -4.20 11.42
C ARG A 250 14.60 -5.07 11.27
N SER A 251 14.10 -5.22 10.04
CA SER A 251 12.97 -6.11 9.73
C SER A 251 13.40 -7.57 9.68
N ALA A 252 12.44 -8.49 9.87
CA ALA A 252 12.62 -9.89 9.53
C ALA A 252 12.92 -10.07 8.02
N ARG A 253 13.64 -11.15 7.68
CA ARG A 253 13.86 -11.58 6.29
C ARG A 253 12.94 -12.73 5.86
N ALA A 254 12.40 -13.47 6.82
CA ALA A 254 11.42 -14.51 6.56
C ALA A 254 10.07 -13.89 6.19
N ALA A 255 9.19 -14.69 5.56
CA ALA A 255 7.83 -14.27 5.28
C ALA A 255 7.07 -13.98 6.58
N ASP A 256 6.21 -12.96 6.54
CA ASP A 256 5.33 -12.60 7.65
C ASP A 256 4.31 -13.74 7.89
N PRO A 257 4.32 -14.40 9.07
CA PRO A 257 3.42 -15.49 9.39
C PRO A 257 2.01 -15.02 9.76
N ASP A 258 1.80 -13.73 10.03
CA ASP A 258 0.53 -13.20 10.50
C ASP A 258 -0.51 -13.12 9.37
N ALA A 259 -1.79 -13.32 9.74
CA ALA A 259 -2.93 -13.09 8.86
C ALA A 259 -3.64 -11.77 9.20
N TYR A 260 -4.34 -11.20 8.20
CA TYR A 260 -4.87 -9.85 8.25
C TYR A 260 -6.22 -9.77 7.53
N ASP A 261 -7.14 -8.96 8.07
CA ASP A 261 -8.53 -8.84 7.59
C ASP A 261 -8.84 -7.44 7.06
N HIS A 262 -9.85 -7.32 6.19
CA HIS A 262 -10.42 -6.06 5.73
C HIS A 262 -11.92 -6.01 6.07
N ARG A 263 -12.40 -4.87 6.58
CA ARG A 263 -13.82 -4.62 6.82
C ARG A 263 -14.27 -3.32 6.19
N HIS A 264 -15.54 -3.30 5.79
CA HIS A 264 -16.21 -2.12 5.25
C HIS A 264 -17.41 -1.82 6.14
N ALA A 265 -17.61 -0.55 6.48
CA ALA A 265 -18.70 -0.09 7.34
C ALA A 265 -19.33 1.22 6.82
N PHE A 266 -20.58 1.42 7.17
CA PHE A 266 -21.31 2.67 6.93
C PHE A 266 -21.88 3.17 8.26
N CYS A 267 -21.87 4.48 8.45
CA CYS A 267 -22.50 5.13 9.60
C CYS A 267 -23.07 6.49 9.22
N ASP A 268 -24.00 6.98 10.03
CA ASP A 268 -24.53 8.32 9.89
C ASP A 268 -23.55 9.32 10.53
N VAL A 269 -23.03 9.02 11.72
CA VAL A 269 -22.00 9.82 12.39
C VAL A 269 -20.81 8.95 12.79
N LEU A 270 -19.60 9.33 12.34
CA LEU A 270 -18.34 8.77 12.84
C LEU A 270 -17.69 9.74 13.82
N VAL A 271 -17.42 9.28 15.04
CA VAL A 271 -16.66 10.01 16.04
C VAL A 271 -15.28 9.41 16.18
N VAL A 272 -14.24 10.23 16.04
CA VAL A 272 -12.83 9.81 16.11
C VAL A 272 -12.15 10.43 17.33
N GLY A 273 -11.72 9.56 18.25
CA GLY A 273 -11.22 9.90 19.58
C GLY A 273 -12.31 9.72 20.62
N ALA A 274 -12.02 8.98 21.69
CA ALA A 274 -12.91 8.71 22.82
C ALA A 274 -12.43 9.36 24.12
N GLY A 275 -11.86 10.57 24.01
CA GLY A 275 -11.70 11.47 25.16
C GLY A 275 -13.04 12.09 25.60
N PRO A 276 -13.03 13.06 26.52
CA PRO A 276 -14.27 13.66 27.06
C PRO A 276 -15.20 14.21 25.96
N ALA A 277 -14.65 14.96 25.00
CA ALA A 277 -15.42 15.49 23.87
C ALA A 277 -16.00 14.39 22.97
N GLY A 278 -15.22 13.34 22.71
CA GLY A 278 -15.64 12.23 21.84
C GLY A 278 -16.71 11.35 22.45
N LEU A 279 -16.61 11.06 23.75
CA LEU A 279 -17.65 10.31 24.48
C LEU A 279 -18.98 11.05 24.43
N MET A 280 -18.97 12.35 24.69
CA MET A 280 -20.17 13.18 24.65
C MET A 280 -20.72 13.35 23.23
N ALA A 281 -19.86 13.51 22.21
CA ALA A 281 -20.29 13.56 20.82
C ALA A 281 -20.95 12.26 20.36
N ALA A 282 -20.38 11.11 20.75
CA ALA A 282 -20.93 9.81 20.42
C ALA A 282 -22.27 9.56 21.12
N GLN A 283 -22.38 9.94 22.40
CA GLN A 283 -23.64 9.91 23.12
C GLN A 283 -24.70 10.75 22.42
N ALA A 284 -24.36 11.99 22.10
CA ALA A 284 -25.28 12.94 21.49
C ALA A 284 -25.78 12.51 20.11
N ALA A 285 -24.88 12.00 19.27
CA ALA A 285 -25.26 11.48 17.98
C ALA A 285 -26.16 10.24 18.10
N ALA A 286 -25.82 9.30 19.00
CA ALA A 286 -26.59 8.07 19.17
C ALA A 286 -27.97 8.31 19.80
N GLU A 287 -28.10 9.23 20.76
CA GLU A 287 -29.39 9.59 21.37
C GLU A 287 -30.32 10.32 20.40
N SER A 288 -29.76 10.91 19.34
CA SER A 288 -30.55 11.45 18.22
C SER A 288 -31.08 10.35 17.28
N GLY A 289 -30.73 9.08 17.51
CA GLY A 289 -31.14 7.94 16.68
C GLY A 289 -30.21 7.67 15.49
N ALA A 290 -29.15 8.45 15.29
CA ALA A 290 -28.17 8.24 14.22
C ALA A 290 -27.41 6.92 14.44
N ARG A 291 -27.01 6.22 13.37
CA ARG A 291 -26.05 5.11 13.51
C ARG A 291 -24.66 5.68 13.72
N THR A 292 -24.13 5.47 14.91
CA THR A 292 -22.90 6.09 15.36
C THR A 292 -21.79 5.05 15.49
N ILE A 293 -20.60 5.38 15.00
CA ILE A 293 -19.39 4.60 15.31
C ILE A 293 -18.45 5.53 16.08
N LEU A 294 -17.99 5.09 17.26
CA LEU A 294 -16.94 5.73 18.04
C LEU A 294 -15.66 4.91 17.91
N ILE A 295 -14.59 5.55 17.46
CA ILE A 295 -13.28 4.92 17.26
C ILE A 295 -12.23 5.60 18.11
N ASP A 296 -11.40 4.82 18.80
CA ASP A 296 -10.25 5.31 19.55
C ASP A 296 -9.04 4.41 19.36
N ASP A 297 -7.85 4.99 19.34
CA ASP A 297 -6.61 4.23 19.16
C ASP A 297 -6.10 3.60 20.46
N ALA A 298 -6.51 4.09 21.64
CA ALA A 298 -6.09 3.52 22.90
C ALA A 298 -6.76 2.17 23.18
N ALA A 299 -6.13 1.42 24.09
CA ALA A 299 -6.63 0.17 24.66
C ALA A 299 -7.94 0.33 25.46
N GLU A 300 -8.15 1.52 25.99
CA GLU A 300 -9.28 1.85 26.86
C GLU A 300 -9.77 3.25 26.51
N PRO A 301 -11.05 3.41 26.12
CA PRO A 301 -11.64 4.72 25.90
C PRO A 301 -11.63 5.58 27.18
N GLY A 302 -11.50 6.90 27.02
CA GLY A 302 -11.49 7.87 28.12
C GLY A 302 -10.51 9.02 27.92
N GLY A 303 -9.46 8.82 27.11
CA GLY A 303 -8.45 9.83 26.84
C GLY A 303 -7.83 10.40 28.13
N GLU A 304 -7.78 11.74 28.24
CA GLU A 304 -7.24 12.44 29.42
C GLU A 304 -7.98 12.10 30.72
N LEU A 305 -9.26 11.68 30.68
CA LEU A 305 -10.03 11.30 31.87
C LEU A 305 -9.39 10.15 32.66
N LEU A 306 -8.61 9.30 31.98
CA LEU A 306 -7.87 8.18 32.60
C LEU A 306 -6.62 8.64 33.36
N ALA A 307 -6.22 9.91 33.16
CA ALA A 307 -5.06 10.56 33.77
C ALA A 307 -5.44 11.77 34.66
N THR A 308 -6.72 12.10 34.77
CA THR A 308 -7.22 13.20 35.61
C THR A 308 -7.19 12.82 37.10
N ASP A 309 -6.91 13.82 37.95
CA ASP A 309 -6.90 13.65 39.40
C ASP A 309 -8.29 13.20 39.92
N ARG A 310 -8.28 12.36 40.95
CA ARG A 310 -9.50 11.91 41.66
C ARG A 310 -10.18 13.03 42.44
N ALA A 311 -9.48 14.14 42.68
CA ALA A 311 -10.04 15.32 43.35
C ALA A 311 -11.04 16.10 42.50
N ILE A 312 -11.06 15.89 41.17
CA ILE A 312 -12.07 16.45 40.26
C ILE A 312 -13.25 15.48 40.24
N ALA A 313 -14.48 16.00 40.22
CA ALA A 313 -15.68 15.19 39.98
C ALA A 313 -16.44 15.69 38.74
N ILE A 314 -17.01 14.75 37.98
CA ILE A 314 -17.86 15.01 36.82
C ILE A 314 -19.21 14.37 37.14
N ASP A 315 -20.26 15.18 37.25
CA ASP A 315 -21.58 14.73 37.71
C ASP A 315 -21.51 13.96 39.04
N GLY A 316 -20.75 14.52 40.00
CA GLY A 316 -20.52 13.94 41.33
C GLY A 316 -19.69 12.64 41.35
N LEU A 317 -19.15 12.19 40.21
CA LEU A 317 -18.33 10.98 40.12
C LEU A 317 -16.87 11.29 39.80
N PRO A 318 -15.90 10.49 40.31
CA PRO A 318 -14.53 10.56 39.83
C PRO A 318 -14.44 10.32 38.30
N PRO A 319 -13.50 10.96 37.57
CA PRO A 319 -13.40 10.88 36.10
C PRO A 319 -13.38 9.45 35.54
N ALA A 320 -12.71 8.52 36.23
CA ALA A 320 -12.69 7.11 35.88
C ALA A 320 -14.09 6.47 35.95
N SER A 321 -14.81 6.68 37.06
CA SER A 321 -16.15 6.14 37.26
C SER A 321 -17.18 6.79 36.32
N PHE A 322 -17.03 8.09 36.03
CA PHE A 322 -17.82 8.78 35.00
C PHE A 322 -17.60 8.15 33.63
N THR A 323 -16.34 7.87 33.26
CA THR A 323 -15.98 7.23 31.99
C THR A 323 -16.60 5.84 31.87
N GLU A 324 -16.47 5.01 32.92
CA GLU A 324 -17.05 3.66 32.98
C GLU A 324 -18.57 3.70 32.79
N ARG A 325 -19.28 4.54 33.56
CA ARG A 325 -20.74 4.73 33.45
C ARG A 325 -21.17 5.20 32.06
N THR A 326 -20.41 6.12 31.47
CA THR A 326 -20.68 6.62 30.11
C THR A 326 -20.52 5.50 29.08
N LEU A 327 -19.44 4.71 29.17
CA LEU A 327 -19.21 3.59 28.25
C LEU A 327 -20.27 2.49 28.37
N GLU A 328 -20.73 2.18 29.59
CA GLU A 328 -21.87 1.26 29.80
C GLU A 328 -23.11 1.78 29.09
N THR A 329 -23.41 3.07 29.24
CA THR A 329 -24.53 3.73 28.55
C THR A 329 -24.38 3.61 27.03
N LEU A 330 -23.22 3.95 26.48
CA LEU A 330 -22.95 3.87 25.05
C LEU A 330 -23.05 2.44 24.50
N ARG A 331 -22.49 1.45 25.21
CA ARG A 331 -22.54 0.03 24.81
C ARG A 331 -23.96 -0.55 24.84
N SER A 332 -24.85 0.01 25.65
CA SER A 332 -26.26 -0.40 25.70
C SER A 332 -27.08 0.03 24.47
N ARG A 333 -26.56 0.97 23.65
CA ARG A 333 -27.27 1.51 22.49
C ARG A 333 -27.08 0.61 21.26
N SER A 334 -28.18 0.12 20.69
CA SER A 334 -28.14 -0.75 19.50
C SER A 334 -27.67 -0.06 18.22
N ASN A 335 -27.73 1.28 18.18
CA ASN A 335 -27.30 2.11 17.05
C ASN A 335 -25.89 2.69 17.22
N LEU A 336 -25.17 2.33 18.30
CA LEU A 336 -23.80 2.78 18.52
C LEU A 336 -22.83 1.59 18.55
N ARG A 337 -21.69 1.74 17.88
CA ARG A 337 -20.58 0.79 17.96
C ARG A 337 -19.31 1.48 18.45
N ILE A 338 -18.68 0.93 19.47
CA ILE A 338 -17.35 1.34 19.92
C ILE A 338 -16.32 0.40 19.31
N ILE A 339 -15.24 0.94 18.76
CA ILE A 339 -14.08 0.19 18.25
C ILE A 339 -12.83 0.80 18.86
N ASP A 340 -12.31 0.18 19.92
CA ASP A 340 -11.03 0.56 20.54
C ASP A 340 -9.83 -0.04 19.77
N ARG A 341 -8.61 0.27 20.22
CA ARG A 341 -7.35 -0.18 19.59
C ARG A 341 -7.27 0.11 18.09
N THR A 342 -7.97 1.14 17.64
CA THR A 342 -8.20 1.40 16.23
C THR A 342 -7.79 2.81 15.86
N CYS A 343 -6.69 2.93 15.12
CA CYS A 343 -6.19 4.21 14.66
C CYS A 343 -6.82 4.61 13.33
N VAL A 344 -7.66 5.65 13.32
CA VAL A 344 -8.08 6.30 12.07
C VAL A 344 -6.89 7.07 11.52
N PHE A 345 -6.28 6.54 10.46
CA PHE A 345 -5.02 7.09 9.94
C PHE A 345 -5.21 7.90 8.65
N GLY A 346 -6.36 7.79 7.99
CA GLY A 346 -6.64 8.41 6.71
C GLY A 346 -8.07 8.95 6.60
N TYR A 347 -8.20 10.18 6.12
CA TYR A 347 -9.46 10.82 5.73
C TYR A 347 -9.39 11.21 4.24
N TYR A 348 -10.28 10.64 3.43
CA TYR A 348 -10.37 10.80 1.98
C TYR A 348 -11.73 11.39 1.54
N ASP A 349 -11.89 11.57 0.24
CA ASP A 349 -13.09 12.13 -0.40
C ASP A 349 -14.40 11.43 0.00
N ASP A 350 -15.49 12.20 -0.02
CA ASP A 350 -16.85 11.77 0.30
C ASP A 350 -17.00 11.15 1.71
N ASN A 351 -16.20 11.58 2.69
CA ASN A 351 -16.17 11.03 4.05
C ASN A 351 -15.86 9.52 4.08
N MET A 352 -14.87 9.08 3.28
CA MET A 352 -14.23 7.77 3.45
C MET A 352 -13.08 7.91 4.45
N LEU A 353 -13.13 7.15 5.54
CA LEU A 353 -12.07 7.08 6.53
C LEU A 353 -11.51 5.68 6.57
N VAL A 354 -10.19 5.59 6.68
CA VAL A 354 -9.47 4.32 6.78
C VAL A 354 -8.82 4.23 8.15
N ALA A 355 -9.07 3.10 8.83
CA ALA A 355 -8.58 2.85 10.18
C ALA A 355 -7.92 1.49 10.30
N LEU A 356 -6.98 1.36 11.23
CA LEU A 356 -6.27 0.12 11.53
C LEU A 356 -6.60 -0.33 12.95
N GLU A 357 -7.33 -1.44 13.07
CA GLU A 357 -7.62 -2.12 14.34
C GLU A 357 -6.51 -3.11 14.65
N ARG A 358 -5.94 -3.00 15.85
CA ARG A 358 -5.00 -3.98 16.43
C ARG A 358 -5.79 -5.06 17.15
N VAL A 359 -6.00 -6.19 16.48
CA VAL A 359 -6.91 -7.25 16.93
C VAL A 359 -6.23 -8.18 17.91
N SER A 360 -4.99 -8.62 17.62
CA SER A 360 -4.25 -9.55 18.48
C SER A 360 -2.82 -9.12 18.79
N ASP A 361 -2.41 -7.88 18.45
CA ASP A 361 -1.08 -7.37 18.81
C ASP A 361 -0.84 -7.34 20.33
N HIS A 362 -1.91 -7.30 21.14
CA HIS A 362 -1.88 -7.29 22.60
C HIS A 362 -2.00 -8.70 23.22
N LEU A 363 -2.00 -9.76 22.40
CA LEU A 363 -2.15 -11.14 22.85
C LEU A 363 -0.86 -11.94 22.61
N PRO A 364 -0.55 -12.93 23.47
CA PRO A 364 0.57 -13.83 23.22
C PRO A 364 0.37 -14.63 21.92
N PRO A 365 1.43 -15.02 21.20
CA PRO A 365 1.33 -15.83 19.98
C PRO A 365 0.57 -17.16 20.16
N SER A 366 0.55 -17.72 21.37
CA SER A 366 -0.23 -18.94 21.70
C SER A 366 -1.75 -18.75 21.60
N PHE A 367 -2.25 -17.51 21.67
CA PHE A 367 -3.67 -17.15 21.55
C PHE A 367 -4.11 -16.90 20.10
N ALA A 368 -3.21 -16.98 19.11
CA ALA A 368 -3.49 -16.71 17.70
C ALA A 368 -4.54 -17.64 17.04
N SER A 369 -5.10 -18.61 17.79
CA SER A 369 -6.16 -19.49 17.28
C SER A 369 -7.54 -18.82 17.18
N LYS A 370 -7.85 -17.73 17.92
CA LYS A 370 -9.11 -16.94 17.77
C LYS A 370 -8.99 -15.51 18.33
N PRO A 371 -9.23 -14.44 17.54
CA PRO A 371 -9.43 -14.42 16.09
C PRO A 371 -8.12 -14.67 15.32
N PRO A 372 -8.17 -15.21 14.09
CA PRO A 372 -6.96 -15.62 13.36
C PRO A 372 -6.16 -14.43 12.79
N TYR A 373 -6.52 -13.19 13.10
CA TYR A 373 -5.96 -12.00 12.45
C TYR A 373 -5.21 -11.14 13.47
N ARG A 374 -4.01 -10.71 13.09
CA ARG A 374 -3.24 -9.76 13.89
C ARG A 374 -3.86 -8.37 13.85
N GLN A 375 -4.17 -7.90 12.65
CA GLN A 375 -4.71 -6.56 12.41
C GLN A 375 -5.83 -6.60 11.38
N ARG A 376 -6.72 -5.61 11.46
CA ARG A 376 -7.81 -5.41 10.53
C ARG A 376 -7.85 -3.98 9.98
N LEU A 377 -7.97 -3.86 8.67
CA LEU A 377 -8.14 -2.58 7.98
C LEU A 377 -9.63 -2.28 7.79
N TRP A 378 -10.07 -1.14 8.29
CA TRP A 378 -11.44 -0.65 8.16
C TRP A 378 -11.56 0.41 7.07
N TRP A 379 -12.57 0.28 6.23
CA TRP A 379 -13.03 1.28 5.27
C TRP A 379 -14.41 1.77 5.71
N ILE A 380 -14.50 3.00 6.19
CA ILE A 380 -15.69 3.53 6.83
C ILE A 380 -16.21 4.70 6.02
N ARG A 381 -17.41 4.56 5.45
CA ARG A 381 -18.13 5.66 4.81
C ARG A 381 -19.10 6.27 5.82
N ALA A 382 -18.83 7.49 6.24
CA ALA A 382 -19.69 8.25 7.16
C ALA A 382 -20.51 9.30 6.40
N LYS A 383 -21.73 9.64 6.83
CA LYS A 383 -22.38 10.86 6.33
C LYS A 383 -21.71 12.09 6.92
N GLU A 384 -21.52 12.09 8.24
CA GLU A 384 -20.90 13.18 9.00
C GLU A 384 -19.77 12.64 9.90
N VAL A 385 -18.77 13.49 10.15
CA VAL A 385 -17.58 13.11 10.95
C VAL A 385 -17.35 14.13 12.06
N VAL A 386 -17.09 13.65 13.27
CA VAL A 386 -16.63 14.44 14.42
C VAL A 386 -15.22 13.99 14.80
N SER A 387 -14.24 14.89 14.65
CA SER A 387 -12.85 14.67 15.04
C SER A 387 -12.60 15.22 16.45
N ALA A 388 -12.59 14.34 17.44
CA ALA A 388 -12.30 14.62 18.85
C ALA A 388 -10.91 14.08 19.25
N THR A 389 -9.91 14.28 18.39
CA THR A 389 -8.57 13.66 18.43
C THR A 389 -7.61 14.24 19.47
N GLY A 390 -8.07 15.16 20.33
CA GLY A 390 -7.25 15.76 21.38
C GLY A 390 -6.11 16.66 20.89
N ALA A 391 -5.08 16.82 21.73
CA ALA A 391 -3.89 17.61 21.46
C ALA A 391 -2.64 16.91 22.01
N VAL A 392 -1.47 17.20 21.43
CA VAL A 392 -0.17 16.68 21.86
C VAL A 392 0.61 17.77 22.58
N GLU A 393 1.16 17.45 23.75
CA GLU A 393 2.00 18.38 24.50
C GLU A 393 3.34 18.62 23.78
N ARG A 394 3.77 19.88 23.74
CA ARG A 394 5.03 20.30 23.14
C ARG A 394 6.16 20.29 24.17
N PRO A 395 7.37 19.86 23.79
CA PRO A 395 8.55 20.01 24.62
C PRO A 395 9.07 21.46 24.58
N LEU A 396 9.78 21.85 25.64
CA LEU A 396 10.62 23.05 25.65
C LEU A 396 12.03 22.74 25.10
N VAL A 397 12.57 23.66 24.29
CA VAL A 397 13.86 23.48 23.61
C VAL A 397 14.97 24.20 24.37
N PHE A 398 15.88 23.46 25.00
CA PHE A 398 17.00 23.99 25.79
C PHE A 398 18.22 23.06 25.71
N GLU A 399 19.35 23.44 26.33
CA GLU A 399 20.59 22.68 26.19
C GLU A 399 20.48 21.27 26.81
N ASN A 400 20.75 20.24 26.01
CA ASN A 400 20.64 18.82 26.38
C ASN A 400 19.23 18.42 26.84
N ASN A 401 18.18 18.95 26.22
CA ASN A 401 16.79 18.54 26.50
C ASN A 401 16.46 17.08 26.12
N ASP A 402 17.42 16.28 25.63
CA ASP A 402 17.24 14.90 25.17
C ASP A 402 17.61 13.82 26.20
N ARG A 403 18.05 14.20 27.40
CA ARG A 403 18.57 13.24 28.39
C ARG A 403 17.49 12.31 28.94
N PRO A 404 17.80 11.02 29.20
CA PRO A 404 16.93 10.15 29.99
C PRO A 404 16.65 10.77 31.36
N GLY A 405 15.35 10.86 31.70
CA GLY A 405 14.85 11.60 32.87
C GLY A 405 14.22 12.95 32.52
N VAL A 406 14.39 13.45 31.29
CA VAL A 406 13.58 14.56 30.75
C VAL A 406 12.36 13.97 30.04
N MET A 407 11.16 14.41 30.40
CA MET A 407 9.90 13.96 29.79
C MET A 407 8.83 15.05 29.81
N LEU A 408 7.80 14.89 28.97
CA LEU A 408 6.65 15.77 28.94
C LEU A 408 5.88 15.73 30.27
N ALA A 409 5.39 16.89 30.74
CA ALA A 409 4.72 16.98 32.03
C ALA A 409 3.40 16.19 32.07
N GLY A 410 2.61 16.23 31.01
CA GLY A 410 1.39 15.43 30.82
C GLY A 410 1.67 13.93 30.73
N ALA A 411 2.80 13.54 30.11
CA ALA A 411 3.25 12.14 30.11
C ALA A 411 3.64 11.68 31.52
N ALA A 412 4.36 12.52 32.28
CA ALA A 412 4.74 12.24 33.66
C ALA A 412 3.51 12.11 34.57
N LYS A 413 2.55 13.04 34.44
CA LYS A 413 1.23 13.00 35.09
C LYS A 413 0.54 11.67 34.80
N THR A 414 0.41 11.30 33.53
CA THR A 414 -0.27 10.06 33.10
C THR A 414 0.42 8.80 33.62
N LEU A 415 1.75 8.73 33.54
CA LEU A 415 2.52 7.59 34.05
C LEU A 415 2.37 7.41 35.57
N ALA A 416 2.33 8.51 36.32
CA ALA A 416 2.09 8.48 37.76
C ALA A 416 0.63 8.11 38.09
N CYS A 417 -0.36 8.73 37.45
CA CYS A 417 -1.78 8.47 37.69
C CYS A 417 -2.23 7.09 37.20
N ARG A 418 -2.11 6.86 35.89
CA ARG A 418 -2.69 5.72 35.20
C ARG A 418 -1.90 4.44 35.45
N TYR A 419 -0.59 4.51 35.65
CA TYR A 419 0.23 3.31 35.81
C TYR A 419 0.89 3.21 37.19
N ALA A 420 0.68 4.17 38.11
CA ALA A 420 1.27 4.16 39.45
C ALA A 420 2.81 4.02 39.45
N VAL A 421 3.46 4.65 38.47
CA VAL A 421 4.92 4.60 38.31
C VAL A 421 5.58 5.80 38.96
N ARG A 422 6.53 5.53 39.88
CA ARG A 422 7.43 6.51 40.48
C ARG A 422 8.60 6.81 39.54
N LEU A 423 8.46 7.86 38.74
CA LEU A 423 9.37 8.18 37.62
C LEU A 423 10.78 8.64 38.04
N GLY A 424 10.93 9.11 39.28
CA GLY A 424 12.19 9.57 39.85
C GLY A 424 12.09 9.73 41.37
N GLU A 425 13.13 10.27 41.99
CA GLU A 425 13.12 10.60 43.42
C GLU A 425 12.91 12.10 43.63
N ARG A 426 13.55 12.91 42.79
CA ARG A 426 13.59 14.37 42.90
C ARG A 426 13.28 14.98 41.55
N ALA A 427 12.18 15.72 41.47
CA ALA A 427 11.70 16.32 40.23
C ALA A 427 11.81 17.84 40.22
N VAL A 428 12.06 18.38 39.02
CA VAL A 428 11.85 19.78 38.68
C VAL A 428 10.82 19.86 37.56
N ILE A 429 9.90 20.81 37.64
CA ILE A 429 8.95 21.09 36.55
C ILE A 429 9.42 22.36 35.85
N PHE A 430 9.51 22.35 34.51
CA PHE A 430 9.84 23.52 33.70
C PHE A 430 8.69 23.81 32.73
N THR A 431 8.08 24.98 32.87
CA THR A 431 6.85 25.31 32.14
C THR A 431 6.81 26.75 31.66
N ASN A 432 5.94 27.01 30.69
CA ASN A 432 5.53 28.34 30.24
C ASN A 432 4.00 28.55 30.30
N ASN A 433 3.28 27.64 30.95
CA ASN A 433 1.84 27.55 31.00
C ASN A 433 1.36 26.80 32.27
N ASP A 434 0.05 26.87 32.55
CA ASP A 434 -0.53 26.31 33.78
C ASP A 434 -0.73 24.79 33.77
N SER A 435 -0.80 24.15 32.60
CA SER A 435 -1.10 22.70 32.52
C SER A 435 -0.05 21.82 33.22
N ALA A 436 1.21 22.26 33.28
CA ALA A 436 2.28 21.51 33.92
C ALA A 436 2.10 21.35 35.43
N TYR A 437 1.38 22.26 36.09
CA TYR A 437 1.15 22.21 37.54
C TYR A 437 0.25 21.02 37.92
N GLN A 438 -0.60 20.57 36.99
CA GLN A 438 -1.44 19.38 37.19
C GLN A 438 -0.64 18.07 37.35
N ALA A 439 0.65 18.07 37.00
CA ALA A 439 1.52 16.92 37.25
C ALA A 439 1.93 16.79 38.73
N ILE A 440 1.82 17.85 39.53
CA ILE A 440 2.31 17.89 40.91
C ILE A 440 1.62 16.85 41.80
N PRO A 441 0.27 16.84 41.93
CA PRO A 441 -0.38 15.91 42.86
C PRO A 441 -0.13 14.44 42.52
N PRO A 442 -0.24 13.98 41.25
CA PRO A 442 0.06 12.60 40.87
C PRO A 442 1.51 12.18 41.14
N LEU A 443 2.47 13.07 40.86
CA LEU A 443 3.88 12.79 41.11
C LEU A 443 4.15 12.64 42.60
N GLN A 444 3.61 13.53 43.43
CA GLN A 444 3.73 13.43 44.89
C GLN A 444 3.06 12.16 45.42
N ALA A 445 1.85 11.83 44.96
CA ALA A 445 1.14 10.61 45.35
C ALA A 445 1.92 9.33 44.97
N SER A 446 2.70 9.36 43.88
CA SER A 446 3.60 8.26 43.50
C SER A 446 4.93 8.23 44.28
N GLY A 447 5.16 9.18 45.21
CA GLY A 447 6.36 9.28 46.04
C GLY A 447 7.52 10.07 45.43
N VAL A 448 7.26 10.89 44.41
CA VAL A 448 8.26 11.80 43.83
C VAL A 448 8.29 13.11 44.62
N ARG A 449 9.48 13.55 45.03
CA ARG A 449 9.65 14.84 45.70
C ARG A 449 9.81 15.95 44.66
N ILE A 450 8.86 16.88 44.59
CA ILE A 450 8.98 18.08 43.74
C ILE A 450 9.86 19.09 44.47
N LEU A 451 10.97 19.50 43.84
CA LEU A 451 11.91 20.45 44.43
C LEU A 451 11.57 21.89 44.05
N ALA A 452 11.26 22.12 42.77
CA ALA A 452 10.96 23.44 42.26
C ALA A 452 10.09 23.37 41.00
N VAL A 453 9.30 24.42 40.78
CA VAL A 453 8.68 24.76 39.50
C VAL A 453 9.39 25.97 38.93
N VAL A 454 10.02 25.80 37.77
CA VAL A 454 10.65 26.87 36.99
C VAL A 454 9.63 27.33 35.96
N ASP A 455 9.10 28.53 36.17
CA ASP A 455 8.10 29.12 35.28
C ASP A 455 8.73 30.23 34.44
N ALA A 456 8.63 30.11 33.12
CA ALA A 456 9.12 31.12 32.21
C ALA A 456 8.34 32.44 32.33
N ARG A 457 7.12 32.44 32.87
CA ARG A 457 6.29 33.62 33.06
C ARG A 457 6.77 34.43 34.26
N ALA A 458 6.92 35.74 34.10
CA ALA A 458 7.35 36.62 35.20
C ALA A 458 6.28 36.74 36.29
N GLN A 459 5.01 36.78 35.86
CA GLN A 459 3.83 36.84 36.72
C GLN A 459 3.53 35.51 37.44
N GLY A 460 4.09 34.39 36.98
CA GLY A 460 3.81 33.06 37.52
C GLY A 460 2.49 32.45 37.02
N PRO A 461 1.99 31.41 37.72
CA PRO A 461 0.76 30.70 37.36
C PRO A 461 -0.52 31.43 37.79
N GLY A 462 -1.66 31.00 37.25
CA GLY A 462 -2.98 31.42 37.73
C GLY A 462 -3.29 30.88 39.15
N GLY A 463 -4.32 31.43 39.80
CA GLY A 463 -4.65 31.13 41.20
C GLY A 463 -4.85 29.64 41.51
N ALA A 464 -5.55 28.91 40.63
CA ALA A 464 -5.78 27.47 40.78
C ALA A 464 -4.48 26.65 40.69
N SER A 465 -3.59 27.00 39.76
CA SER A 465 -2.29 26.33 39.61
C SER A 465 -1.32 26.67 40.75
N LEU A 466 -1.42 27.88 41.30
CA LEU A 466 -0.65 28.30 42.48
C LEU A 466 -1.05 27.50 43.73
N ALA A 467 -2.35 27.20 43.90
CA ALA A 467 -2.85 26.41 45.03
C ALA A 467 -2.24 25.00 45.08
N LEU A 468 -1.91 24.41 43.92
CA LEU A 468 -1.25 23.09 43.82
C LEU A 468 0.18 23.07 44.40
N LEU A 469 0.77 24.23 44.71
CA LEU A 469 2.06 24.33 45.39
C LEU A 469 1.95 24.21 46.93
N GLY A 470 0.73 24.23 47.49
CA GLY A 470 0.44 24.07 48.92
C GLY A 470 0.50 25.36 49.76
N GLY A 471 -0.31 26.38 49.44
CA GLY A 471 -0.30 27.70 50.10
C GLY A 471 -0.50 27.64 51.65
N GLY A 472 0.07 28.53 52.47
CA GLY A 472 0.60 29.85 52.16
C GLY A 472 1.77 30.32 53.04
N SER A 473 2.23 31.52 52.72
CA SER A 473 3.21 32.31 53.48
C SER A 473 2.75 32.52 54.93
N GLY A 474 3.18 31.64 55.85
CA GLY A 474 2.89 31.81 57.28
C GLY A 474 3.09 30.60 58.21
N GLY A 475 3.84 29.56 57.83
CA GLY A 475 4.07 28.38 58.69
C GLY A 475 5.35 28.48 59.53
N ASP A 476 5.22 28.24 60.84
CA ASP A 476 6.27 28.23 61.86
C ASP A 476 7.37 27.16 61.56
N PRO A 477 8.69 27.48 61.58
CA PRO A 477 9.76 26.58 61.10
C PRO A 477 10.02 25.32 61.95
N GLU A 478 9.39 25.17 63.11
CA GLU A 478 9.72 24.10 64.07
C GLU A 478 8.93 22.79 63.90
N SER A 479 7.94 22.73 63.00
CA SER A 479 7.24 21.48 62.68
C SER A 479 7.90 20.80 61.48
N GLY A 480 8.90 19.94 61.74
CA GLY A 480 9.55 19.16 60.70
C GLY A 480 8.57 18.24 59.96
N GLY A 481 8.18 18.58 58.72
CA GLY A 481 7.31 17.68 57.96
C GLY A 481 6.73 18.09 56.60
N ASP A 482 7.18 19.14 55.90
CA ASP A 482 7.24 19.20 54.42
C ASP A 482 7.87 20.53 53.98
N ARG A 483 8.88 20.50 53.10
CA ARG A 483 9.40 21.74 52.52
C ARG A 483 8.44 22.19 51.42
N ALA A 484 7.91 23.42 51.52
CA ALA A 484 7.13 24.06 50.48
C ALA A 484 7.84 23.97 49.11
N ILE A 485 7.08 23.69 48.04
CA ILE A 485 7.61 23.62 46.67
C ILE A 485 8.09 25.01 46.26
N GLU A 486 9.33 25.11 45.81
CA GLU A 486 9.89 26.40 45.40
C GLU A 486 9.35 26.83 44.04
N LEU A 487 8.76 28.03 43.95
CA LEU A 487 8.35 28.63 42.67
C LEU A 487 9.43 29.63 42.21
N ILE A 488 9.99 29.40 41.01
CA ILE A 488 10.99 30.26 40.39
C ILE A 488 10.41 30.84 39.10
N THR A 489 9.81 32.04 39.19
CA THR A 489 9.21 32.73 38.05
C THR A 489 10.24 33.50 37.21
N GLY A 490 9.84 33.92 36.00
CA GLY A 490 10.67 34.68 35.07
C GLY A 490 12.00 34.00 34.73
N SER A 491 12.04 32.67 34.78
CA SER A 491 13.27 31.88 34.72
C SER A 491 13.14 30.70 33.77
N ALA A 492 14.27 30.20 33.28
CA ALA A 492 14.30 29.04 32.38
C ALA A 492 15.34 28.02 32.81
N VAL A 493 15.02 26.74 32.62
CA VAL A 493 16.05 25.69 32.62
C VAL A 493 16.89 25.87 31.36
N SER A 494 18.10 26.35 31.58
CA SER A 494 19.10 26.60 30.52
C SER A 494 19.78 25.32 30.05
N ARG A 495 19.92 24.32 30.94
CA ARG A 495 20.61 23.06 30.66
C ARG A 495 20.17 21.90 31.57
N ALA A 496 20.03 20.71 30.99
CA ALA A 496 20.07 19.44 31.72
C ALA A 496 21.50 18.89 31.81
N VAL A 497 21.89 18.45 33.01
CA VAL A 497 23.25 18.02 33.34
C VAL A 497 23.31 16.51 33.56
N GLY A 498 24.26 15.85 32.89
CA GLY A 498 24.52 14.41 32.98
C GLY A 498 24.20 13.67 31.67
N ALA A 499 24.71 12.45 31.55
CA ALA A 499 24.35 11.54 30.45
C ALA A 499 22.92 10.98 30.64
N ASP A 500 22.61 10.61 31.89
CA ASP A 500 21.26 10.60 32.44
C ASP A 500 21.09 11.88 33.27
N LEU A 501 19.86 12.36 33.43
CA LEU A 501 19.59 13.56 34.19
C LEU A 501 20.06 13.41 35.66
N ARG A 502 20.91 14.34 36.12
CA ARG A 502 21.39 14.43 37.51
C ARG A 502 21.18 15.79 38.16
N ALA A 503 21.05 16.83 37.33
CA ALA A 503 20.76 18.19 37.77
C ALA A 503 20.27 19.04 36.59
N VAL A 504 19.70 20.20 36.91
CA VAL A 504 19.39 21.27 35.96
C VAL A 504 20.09 22.58 36.34
N GLU A 505 20.45 23.37 35.34
CA GLU A 505 20.93 24.75 35.51
C GLU A 505 19.80 25.73 35.18
N VAL A 506 19.36 26.50 36.17
CA VAL A 506 18.30 27.51 36.04
C VAL A 506 18.91 28.91 35.97
N ARG A 507 18.40 29.75 35.08
CA ARG A 507 18.84 31.14 34.89
C ARG A 507 17.62 32.04 34.76
N ALA A 508 17.74 33.29 35.22
CA ALA A 508 16.74 34.32 34.96
C ALA A 508 16.61 34.55 33.45
N LEU A 509 15.38 34.72 32.98
CA LEU A 509 15.04 34.99 31.59
C LEU A 509 14.72 36.48 31.45
N SER A 510 15.24 37.14 30.40
CA SER A 510 14.89 38.53 30.11
C SER A 510 13.39 38.70 29.84
N GLU A 511 12.88 39.92 29.95
CA GLU A 511 11.45 40.23 29.75
C GLU A 511 10.96 39.86 28.33
N ASP A 512 11.81 40.08 27.32
CA ASP A 512 11.56 39.68 25.93
C ASP A 512 11.84 38.19 25.64
N GLY A 513 12.42 37.46 26.59
CA GLY A 513 12.78 36.05 26.45
C GLY A 513 13.97 35.79 25.51
N ALA A 514 14.67 36.84 25.08
CA ALA A 514 15.77 36.75 24.12
C ALA A 514 17.13 36.47 24.74
N ALA A 515 17.30 36.70 26.05
CA ALA A 515 18.57 36.53 26.76
C ALA A 515 18.40 35.83 28.12
N LEU A 516 19.48 35.24 28.62
CA LEU A 516 19.57 34.66 29.95
C LEU A 516 20.49 35.50 30.84
N GLY A 517 20.18 35.56 32.13
CA GLY A 517 21.07 36.13 33.14
C GLY A 517 22.41 35.38 33.25
N ASN A 518 23.45 36.09 33.68
CA ASN A 518 24.81 35.55 33.81
C ASN A 518 24.95 34.55 34.96
N GLU A 519 24.15 34.67 36.00
CA GLU A 519 24.13 33.76 37.14
C GLU A 519 23.32 32.51 36.84
N SER A 520 23.85 31.34 37.20
CA SER A 520 23.11 30.07 37.14
C SER A 520 23.01 29.43 38.50
N ARG A 521 21.81 28.96 38.81
CA ARG A 521 21.53 28.10 39.96
C ARG A 521 21.45 26.65 39.53
N ARG A 522 22.14 25.76 40.25
CA ARG A 522 22.08 24.32 40.00
C ARG A 522 21.10 23.65 40.98
N ILE A 523 20.18 22.84 40.46
CA ILE A 523 19.22 22.05 41.25
C ILE A 523 19.45 20.57 40.91
N GLU A 524 19.78 19.75 41.91
CA GLU A 524 19.97 18.32 41.71
C GLU A 524 18.64 17.57 41.63
N CYS A 525 18.39 16.90 40.52
CA CYS A 525 17.16 16.18 40.22
C CYS A 525 17.45 15.01 39.27
N ASP A 526 16.58 14.00 39.29
CA ASP A 526 16.64 12.86 38.37
C ASP A 526 15.39 12.73 37.49
N LEU A 527 14.44 13.66 37.64
CA LEU A 527 13.29 13.87 36.78
C LEU A 527 13.15 15.36 36.43
N LEU A 528 12.96 15.67 35.15
CA LEU A 528 12.61 17.00 34.65
C LEU A 528 11.36 16.87 33.78
N CYS A 529 10.25 17.40 34.28
CA CYS A 529 8.98 17.47 33.55
C CYS A 529 8.93 18.78 32.78
N ILE A 530 8.73 18.72 31.46
CA ILE A 530 8.72 19.91 30.59
C ILE A 530 7.37 20.12 29.93
N SER A 531 6.92 21.37 29.83
CA SER A 531 5.68 21.73 29.13
C SER A 531 5.84 23.03 28.34
N GLY A 532 5.72 22.96 27.02
CA GLY A 532 5.76 24.09 26.08
C GLY A 532 4.38 24.47 25.52
N GLY A 533 3.30 24.05 26.19
CA GLY A 533 1.92 24.15 25.72
C GLY A 533 1.52 23.00 24.80
N TRP A 534 0.36 23.12 24.14
CA TRP A 534 -0.29 22.02 23.44
C TRP A 534 -0.49 22.31 21.95
N SER A 535 -0.34 21.29 21.13
CA SER A 535 -0.61 21.32 19.69
C SER A 535 -1.84 20.48 19.38
N PRO A 536 -2.97 21.09 18.97
CA PRO A 536 -4.17 20.36 18.57
C PRO A 536 -3.90 19.33 17.45
N ASN A 537 -4.52 18.14 17.55
CA ASN A 537 -4.36 17.07 16.56
C ASN A 537 -5.22 17.30 15.32
N VAL A 538 -4.81 18.25 14.50
CA VAL A 538 -5.52 18.71 13.28
C VAL A 538 -5.27 17.87 12.02
N HIS A 539 -4.63 16.70 12.16
CA HIS A 539 -4.19 15.87 11.04
C HIS A 539 -5.35 15.42 10.14
N LEU A 540 -6.41 14.86 10.73
CA LEU A 540 -7.57 14.38 9.97
C LEU A 540 -8.33 15.53 9.29
N PHE A 541 -8.48 16.66 9.99
CA PHE A 541 -9.07 17.86 9.40
C PHE A 541 -8.28 18.41 8.21
N SER A 542 -6.95 18.37 8.30
CA SER A 542 -6.10 18.81 7.19
C SER A 542 -6.15 17.82 6.02
N GLN A 543 -6.26 16.51 6.29
CA GLN A 543 -6.41 15.48 5.26
C GLN A 543 -7.74 15.60 4.50
N SER A 544 -8.82 16.02 5.17
CA SER A 544 -10.11 16.33 4.53
C SER A 544 -10.11 17.65 3.74
N GLY A 545 -8.98 18.35 3.64
CA GLY A 545 -8.85 19.62 2.92
C GLY A 545 -9.14 20.87 3.74
N GLY A 546 -9.30 20.74 5.07
CA GLY A 546 -9.45 21.86 5.99
C GLY A 546 -8.19 22.71 6.08
N ARG A 547 -8.35 24.02 6.24
CA ARG A 547 -7.23 24.98 6.37
C ARG A 547 -7.04 25.36 7.82
N LEU A 548 -5.78 25.43 8.25
CA LEU A 548 -5.42 25.82 9.61
C LEU A 548 -5.24 27.33 9.73
N ARG A 549 -5.48 27.85 10.92
CA ARG A 549 -5.07 29.20 11.35
C ARG A 549 -4.15 29.08 12.55
N PHE A 550 -3.27 30.05 12.75
CA PHE A 550 -2.48 30.12 13.97
C PHE A 550 -3.24 30.94 15.02
N ASP A 551 -3.27 30.44 16.25
CA ASP A 551 -3.85 31.11 17.40
C ASP A 551 -2.73 31.54 18.35
N GLU A 552 -2.53 32.86 18.47
CA GLU A 552 -1.48 33.46 19.29
C GLU A 552 -1.72 33.22 20.79
N THR A 553 -2.97 33.04 21.23
CA THR A 553 -3.32 32.91 22.66
C THR A 553 -2.78 31.61 23.27
N ILE A 554 -2.89 30.52 22.51
CA ILE A 554 -2.37 29.19 22.87
C ILE A 554 -1.07 28.84 22.12
N ALA A 555 -0.61 29.76 21.27
CA ALA A 555 0.55 29.63 20.40
C ALA A 555 0.53 28.32 19.60
N ALA A 556 -0.57 28.03 18.88
CA ALA A 556 -0.75 26.76 18.17
C ALA A 556 -1.52 26.92 16.87
N PHE A 557 -1.36 25.95 15.96
CA PHE A 557 -2.25 25.84 14.80
C PHE A 557 -3.55 25.16 15.22
N VAL A 558 -4.66 25.80 14.91
CA VAL A 558 -6.03 25.33 15.15
C VAL A 558 -6.77 25.23 13.82
N PRO A 559 -7.87 24.46 13.77
CA PRO A 559 -8.76 24.45 12.63
C PRO A 559 -9.27 25.86 12.27
N GLY A 560 -9.24 26.18 10.98
CA GLY A 560 -9.73 27.42 10.41
C GLY A 560 -10.95 27.17 9.52
N SER A 561 -10.86 27.49 8.23
CA SER A 561 -11.96 27.32 7.28
C SER A 561 -11.85 26.03 6.47
N GLY A 562 -13.01 25.51 6.06
CA GLY A 562 -13.11 24.37 5.14
C GLY A 562 -13.59 23.08 5.81
N VAL A 563 -14.08 22.17 4.95
CA VAL A 563 -14.82 20.92 5.23
C VAL A 563 -16.30 21.15 5.57
N ALA A 564 -17.18 20.90 4.60
CA ALA A 564 -18.63 21.07 4.78
C ALA A 564 -19.25 20.07 5.78
N ASN A 565 -18.69 18.86 5.86
CA ASN A 565 -19.29 17.71 6.57
C ASN A 565 -18.39 17.14 7.68
N GLY A 566 -17.48 17.96 8.22
CA GLY A 566 -16.48 17.55 9.22
C GLY A 566 -16.41 18.56 10.36
N ARG A 567 -16.63 18.07 11.58
CA ARG A 567 -16.58 18.86 12.81
C ARG A 567 -15.38 18.49 13.65
N ILE A 568 -14.99 19.40 14.52
CA ILE A 568 -13.90 19.19 15.47
C ILE A 568 -14.42 19.56 16.84
N ALA A 569 -14.08 18.74 17.83
CA ALA A 569 -14.52 18.94 19.20
C ALA A 569 -13.36 18.87 20.19
N GLY A 570 -13.45 19.66 21.26
CA GLY A 570 -12.53 19.69 22.39
C GLY A 570 -11.12 20.16 22.03
N ALA A 571 -10.09 19.55 22.62
CA ALA A 571 -8.70 19.98 22.47
C ALA A 571 -8.18 19.94 21.01
N ALA A 572 -8.79 19.15 20.12
CA ALA A 572 -8.49 19.19 18.69
C ALA A 572 -8.89 20.53 18.03
N GLY A 573 -9.85 21.24 18.62
CA GLY A 573 -10.29 22.58 18.23
C GLY A 573 -9.55 23.72 18.94
N GLY A 574 -8.63 23.41 19.86
CA GLY A 574 -7.92 24.40 20.69
C GLY A 574 -8.58 24.71 22.03
N ARG A 575 -9.58 23.91 22.45
CA ARG A 575 -10.32 24.05 23.71
C ARG A 575 -9.74 23.11 24.76
N PHE A 576 -9.11 23.63 25.80
CA PHE A 576 -8.38 22.80 26.78
C PHE A 576 -9.09 22.62 28.12
N GLY A 577 -10.16 23.39 28.39
CA GLY A 577 -10.99 23.20 29.58
C GLY A 577 -11.80 21.91 29.51
N LEU A 578 -11.96 21.22 30.65
CA LEU A 578 -12.68 19.95 30.71
C LEU A 578 -14.18 20.13 30.41
N GLU A 579 -14.84 21.07 31.08
CA GLU A 579 -16.25 21.41 30.85
C GLU A 579 -16.48 21.91 29.41
N GLU A 580 -15.55 22.71 28.88
CA GLU A 580 -15.59 23.17 27.48
C GLU A 580 -15.48 21.99 26.50
N CYS A 581 -14.63 21.00 26.78
CA CYS A 581 -14.52 19.80 25.96
C CYS A 581 -15.82 18.97 25.97
N LEU A 582 -16.44 18.81 27.14
CA LEU A 582 -17.68 18.04 27.29
C LEU A 582 -18.82 18.70 26.50
N SER A 583 -19.04 20.00 26.71
CA SER A 583 -20.08 20.78 26.03
C SER A 583 -19.88 20.89 24.52
N ASP A 584 -18.65 21.13 24.05
CA ASP A 584 -18.31 21.18 22.62
C ASP A 584 -18.49 19.81 21.95
N GLY A 585 -18.22 18.73 22.67
CA GLY A 585 -18.52 17.36 22.26
C GLY A 585 -20.02 17.14 21.98
N ILE A 586 -20.87 17.51 22.95
CA ILE A 586 -22.34 17.42 22.80
C ILE A 586 -22.79 18.21 21.56
N ALA A 587 -22.36 19.46 21.45
CA ALA A 587 -22.74 20.33 20.35
C ALA A 587 -22.32 19.75 18.99
N ALA A 588 -21.09 19.24 18.86
CA ALA A 588 -20.59 18.64 17.64
C ALA A 588 -21.34 17.34 17.27
N GLY A 589 -21.71 16.52 18.26
CA GLY A 589 -22.49 15.30 18.05
C GLY A 589 -23.91 15.58 17.56
N LEU A 590 -24.61 16.52 18.21
CA LEU A 590 -25.97 16.93 17.80
C LEU A 590 -25.97 17.56 16.40
N ASP A 591 -25.00 18.44 16.11
CA ASP A 591 -24.93 19.09 14.80
C ASP A 591 -24.59 18.08 13.68
N ALA A 592 -23.73 17.09 13.96
CA ALA A 592 -23.48 16.00 13.03
C ALA A 592 -24.72 15.12 12.80
N ALA A 593 -25.46 14.78 13.86
CA ALA A 593 -26.70 14.01 13.71
C ALA A 593 -27.73 14.78 12.87
N ARG A 594 -27.93 16.08 13.13
CA ARG A 594 -28.84 16.93 12.37
C ARG A 594 -28.46 17.00 10.89
N ALA A 595 -27.19 17.24 10.58
CA ALA A 595 -26.69 17.25 9.20
C ALA A 595 -26.84 15.89 8.51
N ALA A 596 -26.75 14.79 9.25
CA ALA A 596 -26.99 13.43 8.75
C ALA A 596 -28.49 13.09 8.56
N GLY A 597 -29.41 13.99 8.96
CA GLY A 597 -30.86 13.86 8.84
C GLY A 597 -31.59 13.40 10.11
N PHE A 598 -30.95 13.48 11.27
CA PHE A 598 -31.49 13.08 12.57
C PHE A 598 -31.63 14.31 13.46
N ASP A 599 -32.81 14.92 13.45
CA ASP A 599 -33.15 16.00 14.39
C ASP A 599 -33.82 15.37 15.62
N SER A 600 -33.37 15.75 16.81
CA SER A 600 -33.86 15.22 18.07
C SER A 600 -34.14 16.36 19.04
N ASP A 601 -35.27 16.27 19.74
CA ASP A 601 -35.62 17.14 20.87
C ASP A 601 -34.90 16.71 22.16
N ALA A 602 -34.04 15.67 22.12
CA ALA A 602 -33.27 15.21 23.27
C ALA A 602 -32.29 16.30 23.70
N ALA A 603 -32.63 17.01 24.78
CA ALA A 603 -31.72 17.92 25.46
C ALA A 603 -30.71 17.10 26.26
N ILE A 604 -29.49 17.02 25.77
CA ILE A 604 -28.37 16.43 26.50
C ILE A 604 -27.69 17.56 27.25
N GLU A 605 -27.87 17.56 28.57
CA GLU A 605 -27.22 18.54 29.44
C GLU A 605 -25.73 18.21 29.60
N CYS A 606 -24.90 19.26 29.62
CA CYS A 606 -23.48 19.08 29.93
C CYS A 606 -23.36 18.67 31.39
N PRO A 607 -22.68 17.56 31.72
CA PRO A 607 -22.50 17.15 33.10
C PRO A 607 -21.67 18.20 33.85
N PRO A 608 -22.05 18.57 35.08
CA PRO A 608 -21.31 19.57 35.86
C PRO A 608 -19.93 19.05 36.22
N VAL A 609 -18.94 19.94 36.25
CA VAL A 609 -17.56 19.62 36.65
C VAL A 609 -17.27 20.36 37.96
N ASP A 610 -17.08 19.58 39.03
CA ASP A 610 -16.70 20.11 40.33
C ASP A 610 -15.17 20.06 40.45
N GLU A 611 -14.54 21.24 40.45
CA GLU A 611 -13.11 21.40 40.73
C GLU A 611 -12.94 22.04 42.13
N PRO A 612 -11.86 21.73 42.88
CA PRO A 612 -11.60 22.39 44.15
C PRO A 612 -11.53 23.91 43.96
N GLU A 613 -12.40 24.68 44.63
CA GLU A 613 -12.44 26.14 44.48
C GLU A 613 -11.08 26.75 44.85
N PRO A 614 -10.42 27.51 43.95
CA PRO A 614 -9.31 28.34 44.36
C PRO A 614 -9.82 29.47 45.26
N GLU A 615 -9.10 29.80 46.32
CA GLU A 615 -9.39 31.01 47.11
C GLU A 615 -9.48 32.25 46.19
N PRO A 616 -10.39 33.20 46.47
CA PRO A 616 -10.65 34.32 45.56
C PRO A 616 -9.38 35.15 45.31
N GLY A 617 -8.95 35.18 44.03
CA GLY A 617 -7.79 35.90 43.53
C GLY A 617 -7.89 36.17 42.01
N PRO A 618 -6.97 36.96 41.41
CA PRO A 618 -7.05 37.33 39.99
C PRO A 618 -6.89 36.11 39.07
N GLU A 619 -7.68 36.09 37.97
CA GLU A 619 -7.82 35.11 36.86
C GLU A 619 -7.35 33.65 37.09
N SER A 620 -8.26 32.68 36.85
CA SER A 620 -8.02 31.25 37.15
C SER A 620 -6.88 30.61 36.34
N ILE A 621 -6.55 31.14 35.15
CA ILE A 621 -5.47 30.67 34.27
C ILE A 621 -4.61 31.84 33.83
N ALA A 622 -3.29 31.77 34.03
CA ALA A 622 -2.36 32.77 33.53
C ALA A 622 -2.01 32.52 32.05
N PRO A 623 -1.92 33.56 31.20
CA PRO A 623 -1.67 33.40 29.77
C PRO A 623 -0.32 32.71 29.51
N LEU A 624 -0.29 31.87 28.48
CA LEU A 624 0.92 31.18 28.03
C LEU A 624 1.96 32.20 27.55
N ARG A 625 3.23 31.98 27.90
CA ARG A 625 4.37 32.74 27.34
C ARG A 625 5.07 31.91 26.24
N PRO A 626 4.97 32.26 24.94
CA PRO A 626 5.63 31.51 23.89
C PRO A 626 7.15 31.44 24.12
N LEU A 627 7.70 30.23 24.19
CA LEU A 627 9.13 29.98 24.41
C LEU A 627 9.60 28.84 23.49
N TRP A 628 9.90 29.19 22.25
CA TRP A 628 10.25 28.22 21.19
C TRP A 628 11.64 27.60 21.35
N ALA A 629 12.59 28.37 21.90
CA ALA A 629 13.87 27.87 22.38
C ALA A 629 14.45 28.80 23.43
N VAL A 630 14.98 28.21 24.49
CA VAL A 630 15.74 28.92 25.52
C VAL A 630 17.02 29.50 24.87
N PRO A 631 17.33 30.79 25.10
CA PRO A 631 18.55 31.41 24.60
C PRO A 631 19.81 30.68 25.11
N MET A 632 20.88 30.71 24.33
CA MET A 632 22.18 30.22 24.80
C MET A 632 22.93 31.35 25.49
N PRO A 633 23.58 31.11 26.66
CA PRO A 633 24.53 32.06 27.23
C PRO A 633 25.65 32.40 26.25
N GLU A 634 26.16 33.63 26.33
CA GLU A 634 27.20 34.11 25.43
C GLU A 634 28.45 33.21 25.48
N GLY A 635 29.03 32.91 24.31
CA GLY A 635 30.20 32.04 24.18
C GLY A 635 29.93 30.54 24.42
N ARG A 636 28.76 30.17 24.94
CA ARG A 636 28.40 28.77 25.23
C ARG A 636 27.90 28.08 23.96
N ARG A 637 28.32 26.82 23.78
CA ARG A 637 27.87 25.96 22.68
C ARG A 637 27.32 24.66 23.25
N GLY A 638 26.16 24.24 22.78
CA GLY A 638 25.51 23.00 23.21
C GLY A 638 24.36 22.62 22.27
N LYS A 639 23.89 21.38 22.36
CA LYS A 639 22.82 20.86 21.52
C LYS A 639 21.45 21.18 22.14
N ARG A 640 20.56 21.77 21.35
CA ARG A 640 19.16 22.07 21.70
C ARG A 640 18.28 21.33 20.69
N PHE A 641 17.69 20.21 21.08
CA PHE A 641 16.98 19.32 20.15
C PHE A 641 15.55 19.80 19.90
N VAL A 642 15.13 19.73 18.64
CA VAL A 642 13.79 20.08 18.16
C VAL A 642 13.07 18.84 17.65
N ASP A 643 13.74 18.02 16.83
CA ASP A 643 13.31 16.68 16.46
C ASP A 643 14.21 15.67 17.17
N PHE A 644 13.62 14.95 18.12
CA PHE A 644 14.32 13.99 18.95
C PHE A 644 14.73 12.75 18.15
N GLN A 645 13.88 12.24 17.26
CA GLN A 645 14.11 10.97 16.58
C GLN A 645 15.20 11.08 15.52
N ASN A 646 15.19 12.18 14.76
CA ASN A 646 16.17 12.43 13.69
C ASN A 646 17.38 13.28 14.14
N ASP A 647 17.50 13.56 15.44
CA ASP A 647 18.61 14.34 16.02
C ASP A 647 18.74 15.77 15.43
N VAL A 648 17.62 16.43 15.08
CA VAL A 648 17.63 17.80 14.53
C VAL A 648 17.66 18.81 15.66
N THR A 649 18.59 19.76 15.57
CA THR A 649 18.79 20.82 16.58
C THR A 649 18.40 22.20 16.07
N VAL A 650 18.29 23.17 16.98
CA VAL A 650 18.10 24.60 16.62
C VAL A 650 19.19 25.07 15.64
N ALA A 651 20.44 24.66 15.85
CA ALA A 651 21.56 25.05 14.99
C ALA A 651 21.43 24.47 13.57
N ASP A 652 20.80 23.31 13.40
CA ASP A 652 20.55 22.72 12.08
C ASP A 652 19.49 23.53 11.32
N ILE A 653 18.48 24.05 12.01
CA ILE A 653 17.44 24.92 11.42
C ILE A 653 18.04 26.27 11.02
N GLU A 654 18.82 26.89 11.91
CA GLU A 654 19.53 28.14 11.64
C GLU A 654 20.49 27.99 10.44
N LEU A 655 21.24 26.88 10.38
CA LEU A 655 22.14 26.59 9.26
C LEU A 655 21.37 26.38 7.95
N ALA A 656 20.26 25.64 7.98
CA ALA A 656 19.45 25.42 6.78
C ALA A 656 18.91 26.74 6.21
N ALA A 657 18.41 27.63 7.06
CA ALA A 657 17.97 28.95 6.65
C ALA A 657 19.13 29.80 6.09
N GLN A 658 20.30 29.77 6.73
CA GLN A 658 21.51 30.46 6.26
C GLN A 658 21.98 29.95 4.88
N GLU A 659 21.78 28.67 4.59
CA GLU A 659 22.14 28.06 3.30
C GLU A 659 21.05 28.23 2.22
N GLY A 660 19.99 28.98 2.51
CA GLY A 660 18.93 29.31 1.55
C GLY A 660 17.79 28.29 1.46
N TYR A 661 17.69 27.35 2.41
CA TYR A 661 16.53 26.45 2.53
C TYR A 661 15.41 27.15 3.33
N ASP A 662 14.83 28.17 2.72
CA ASP A 662 13.90 29.13 3.32
C ASP A 662 12.45 28.63 3.46
N SER A 663 11.97 27.80 2.53
CA SER A 663 10.67 27.12 2.62
C SER A 663 10.67 26.03 3.70
N VAL A 664 9.57 25.89 4.46
CA VAL A 664 9.41 24.78 5.43
C VAL A 664 9.61 23.40 4.78
N GLU A 665 9.18 23.23 3.52
CA GLU A 665 9.33 21.98 2.78
C GLU A 665 10.80 21.70 2.43
N HIS A 666 11.60 22.75 2.18
CA HIS A 666 13.05 22.63 2.00
C HIS A 666 13.76 22.35 3.33
N LEU A 667 13.42 23.07 4.39
CA LEU A 667 13.94 22.83 5.74
C LEU A 667 13.72 21.35 6.15
N LYS A 668 12.48 20.85 5.99
CA LYS A 668 12.13 19.45 6.25
C LYS A 668 13.02 18.47 5.49
N ARG A 669 13.17 18.65 4.17
CA ARG A 669 13.97 17.73 3.32
C ARG A 669 15.46 17.81 3.62
N TYR A 670 15.95 18.99 3.98
CA TYR A 670 17.37 19.23 4.24
C TYR A 670 17.80 18.71 5.61
N THR A 671 17.00 18.98 6.63
CA THR A 671 17.30 18.63 8.04
C THR A 671 16.72 17.29 8.47
N THR A 672 15.73 16.76 7.76
CA THR A 672 14.87 15.62 8.13
C THR A 672 13.91 15.88 9.29
N ALA A 673 13.72 17.14 9.71
CA ALA A 673 12.77 17.50 10.76
C ALA A 673 11.35 17.02 10.43
N GLY A 674 10.74 16.27 11.35
CA GLY A 674 9.38 15.76 11.22
C GLY A 674 9.24 14.58 10.25
N MET A 675 10.34 13.93 9.86
CA MET A 675 10.34 12.74 8.97
C MET A 675 10.46 11.41 9.73
N GLY A 676 10.43 11.44 11.07
CA GLY A 676 10.48 10.25 11.94
C GLY A 676 9.17 9.44 11.95
N THR A 677 9.13 8.37 12.73
CA THR A 677 7.93 7.52 12.91
C THR A 677 6.84 8.18 13.77
N ASP A 678 7.20 9.27 14.44
CA ASP A 678 6.31 10.20 15.13
C ASP A 678 5.74 11.29 14.19
N GLN A 679 6.25 11.41 12.94
CA GLN A 679 5.87 12.42 11.94
C GLN A 679 5.94 13.87 12.46
N GLY A 680 6.81 14.13 13.44
CA GLY A 680 7.04 15.46 14.00
C GLY A 680 5.93 15.99 14.92
N ARG A 681 5.11 15.12 15.51
CA ARG A 681 4.03 15.51 16.45
C ARG A 681 4.51 16.39 17.61
N THR A 682 5.73 16.16 18.09
CA THR A 682 6.33 16.93 19.21
C THR A 682 7.20 18.10 18.73
N GLY A 683 7.81 18.02 17.56
CA GLY A 683 8.85 18.97 17.11
C GLY A 683 8.44 19.99 16.03
N ASN A 684 7.41 19.71 15.21
CA ASN A 684 7.15 20.50 14.00
C ASN A 684 6.79 21.97 14.27
N VAL A 685 5.95 22.24 15.27
CA VAL A 685 5.57 23.63 15.62
C VAL A 685 6.79 24.41 16.13
N ASN A 686 7.64 23.78 16.94
CA ASN A 686 8.90 24.39 17.38
C ASN A 686 9.83 24.68 16.20
N ALA A 687 9.95 23.74 15.25
CA ALA A 687 10.77 23.93 14.05
C ALA A 687 10.27 25.10 13.17
N LEU A 688 8.95 25.20 12.99
CA LEU A 688 8.30 26.29 12.27
C LEU A 688 8.55 27.64 12.93
N ALA A 689 8.33 27.73 14.25
CA ALA A 689 8.53 28.96 15.00
C ALA A 689 9.99 29.42 15.01
N LEU A 690 10.94 28.48 15.04
CA LEU A 690 12.36 28.80 14.92
C LEU A 690 12.73 29.28 13.52
N LEU A 691 12.22 28.65 12.46
CA LEU A 691 12.42 29.13 11.10
C LEU A 691 11.82 30.54 10.90
N ALA A 692 10.63 30.79 11.44
CA ALA A 692 9.98 32.10 11.42
C ALA A 692 10.84 33.16 12.12
N LYS A 693 11.36 32.83 13.31
CA LYS A 693 12.30 33.69 14.05
C LYS A 693 13.57 33.97 13.26
N THR A 694 14.17 32.96 12.61
CA THR A 694 15.38 33.13 11.80
C THR A 694 15.13 34.00 10.55
N ARG A 695 13.92 33.96 9.99
CA ARG A 695 13.51 34.77 8.83
C ARG A 695 13.02 36.18 9.20
N GLY A 696 12.69 36.43 10.46
CA GLY A 696 12.05 37.69 10.88
C GLY A 696 10.60 37.81 10.39
N GLU A 697 9.89 36.69 10.22
CA GLU A 697 8.52 36.64 9.72
C GLU A 697 7.55 36.09 10.79
N PRO A 698 6.25 36.40 10.71
CA PRO A 698 5.22 35.75 11.52
C PRO A 698 5.16 34.23 11.24
N ILE A 699 4.86 33.42 12.25
CA ILE A 699 4.78 31.95 12.14
C ILE A 699 3.88 31.48 10.98
N PRO A 700 2.67 32.05 10.76
CA PRO A 700 1.81 31.65 9.64
C PRO A 700 2.43 31.86 8.24
N ALA A 701 3.34 32.82 8.09
CA ALA A 701 3.92 33.19 6.79
C ALA A 701 4.94 32.15 6.27
N VAL A 702 5.56 31.38 7.18
CA VAL A 702 6.50 30.30 6.83
C VAL A 702 5.79 29.10 6.21
N GLY A 703 4.47 28.98 6.46
CA GLY A 703 3.64 27.85 6.03
C GLY A 703 3.77 26.63 6.94
N ILE A 704 2.93 25.62 6.69
CA ILE A 704 2.93 24.33 7.38
C ILE A 704 3.31 23.23 6.39
N THR A 705 3.86 22.12 6.89
CA THR A 705 4.07 20.94 6.04
C THR A 705 2.75 20.21 5.80
N THR A 706 2.61 19.57 4.65
CA THR A 706 1.37 18.85 4.33
C THR A 706 1.18 17.63 5.24
N PHE A 707 0.01 17.53 5.88
CA PHE A 707 -0.41 16.33 6.62
C PHE A 707 -0.87 15.24 5.64
N ARG A 708 -0.35 14.02 5.80
CA ARG A 708 -0.61 12.90 4.87
C ARG A 708 -1.00 11.64 5.63
N PRO A 709 -1.88 10.79 5.08
CA PRO A 709 -2.02 9.43 5.55
C PRO A 709 -0.79 8.59 5.17
N PRO A 710 -0.45 7.55 5.96
CA PRO A 710 -1.08 7.22 7.24
C PRO A 710 -0.54 8.07 8.40
N LEU A 711 -1.43 8.49 9.31
CA LEU A 711 -1.09 9.24 10.53
C LEU A 711 -0.12 8.50 11.46
N SER A 712 -0.27 7.18 11.56
CA SER A 712 0.62 6.27 12.30
C SER A 712 1.10 5.16 11.35
N PRO A 713 2.34 4.65 11.51
CA PRO A 713 2.84 3.57 10.68
C PRO A 713 1.87 2.38 10.63
N THR A 714 1.59 1.88 9.42
CA THR A 714 0.64 0.78 9.18
C THR A 714 1.38 -0.39 8.54
N ALA A 715 1.12 -1.61 9.02
CA ALA A 715 1.74 -2.80 8.46
C ALA A 715 1.31 -3.03 7.00
N LEU A 716 2.27 -3.34 6.12
CA LEU A 716 1.95 -3.69 4.73
C LEU A 716 1.04 -4.92 4.63
N GLY A 717 1.18 -5.86 5.57
CA GLY A 717 0.31 -7.02 5.68
C GLY A 717 -1.16 -6.66 5.87
N ALA A 718 -1.46 -5.61 6.65
CA ALA A 718 -2.82 -5.11 6.86
C ALA A 718 -3.39 -4.46 5.60
N ILE A 719 -2.56 -3.76 4.81
CA ILE A 719 -2.97 -3.20 3.52
C ILE A 719 -3.27 -4.31 2.50
N ALA A 720 -2.44 -5.36 2.46
CA ALA A 720 -2.65 -6.50 1.58
C ALA A 720 -3.89 -7.34 1.98
N GLY A 721 -4.17 -7.46 3.28
CA GLY A 721 -5.25 -8.30 3.80
C GLY A 721 -5.06 -9.76 3.38
N HIS A 722 -6.12 -10.35 2.81
CA HIS A 722 -6.15 -11.71 2.29
C HIS A 722 -5.48 -11.86 0.91
N ARG A 723 -5.12 -10.77 0.21
CA ARG A 723 -4.60 -10.82 -1.17
C ARG A 723 -3.13 -11.27 -1.21
N ARG A 724 -2.87 -12.55 -0.94
CA ARG A 724 -1.53 -13.16 -0.82
C ARG A 724 -1.43 -14.43 -1.65
N GLY A 725 -0.22 -14.77 -2.05
CA GLY A 725 0.03 -15.98 -2.84
C GLY A 725 -0.83 -16.01 -4.11
N LEU A 726 -1.59 -17.10 -4.30
CA LEU A 726 -2.50 -17.27 -5.42
C LEU A 726 -3.81 -16.46 -5.29
N GLU A 727 -4.14 -15.96 -4.10
CA GLU A 727 -5.35 -15.16 -3.84
C GLU A 727 -5.15 -13.66 -4.13
N ILE A 728 -3.99 -13.26 -4.67
CA ILE A 728 -3.74 -11.88 -5.08
C ILE A 728 -4.67 -11.44 -6.23
N ALA A 729 -5.13 -12.40 -7.04
CA ALA A 729 -6.13 -12.22 -8.08
C ALA A 729 -7.00 -13.49 -8.18
N PRO A 730 -8.24 -13.40 -8.67
CA PRO A 730 -9.07 -14.58 -8.87
C PRO A 730 -8.44 -15.57 -9.85
N ILE A 731 -8.54 -16.87 -9.55
CA ILE A 731 -8.21 -17.94 -10.48
C ILE A 731 -9.49 -18.39 -11.19
N ARG A 732 -9.51 -18.29 -12.52
CA ARG A 732 -10.59 -18.83 -13.36
C ARG A 732 -10.22 -20.22 -13.87
N ARG A 733 -11.18 -21.14 -13.79
CA ARG A 733 -11.06 -22.55 -14.21
C ARG A 733 -12.10 -22.81 -15.29
N SER A 734 -11.68 -23.42 -16.41
CA SER A 734 -12.65 -23.83 -17.43
C SER A 734 -13.60 -24.90 -16.87
N PRO A 735 -14.79 -25.11 -17.47
CA PRO A 735 -15.69 -26.17 -17.03
C PRO A 735 -15.04 -27.56 -17.06
N ILE A 736 -14.01 -27.77 -17.89
CA ILE A 736 -13.29 -29.03 -18.09
C ILE A 736 -12.07 -29.16 -17.14
N HIS A 737 -11.82 -28.17 -16.27
CA HIS A 737 -10.60 -28.09 -15.46
C HIS A 737 -10.29 -29.34 -14.65
N ASP A 738 -11.29 -29.94 -13.99
CA ASP A 738 -11.08 -31.12 -13.15
C ASP A 738 -10.68 -32.35 -13.98
N ARG A 739 -11.11 -32.44 -15.25
CA ARG A 739 -10.64 -33.47 -16.20
C ARG A 739 -9.18 -33.27 -16.56
N HIS A 740 -8.77 -32.02 -16.77
CA HIS A 740 -7.36 -31.69 -17.03
C HIS A 740 -6.46 -32.08 -15.85
N VAL A 741 -6.91 -31.80 -14.62
CA VAL A 741 -6.21 -32.21 -13.39
C VAL A 741 -6.10 -33.74 -13.32
N ALA A 742 -7.19 -34.47 -13.59
CA ALA A 742 -7.19 -35.93 -13.58
C ALA A 742 -6.25 -36.54 -14.65
N LEU A 743 -6.08 -35.86 -15.78
CA LEU A 743 -5.14 -36.24 -16.84
C LEU A 743 -3.67 -35.82 -16.55
N GLY A 744 -3.40 -35.21 -15.39
CA GLY A 744 -2.05 -34.77 -15.01
C GLY A 744 -1.55 -33.56 -15.80
N ALA A 745 -2.46 -32.71 -16.30
CA ALA A 745 -2.09 -31.51 -17.05
C ALA A 745 -1.19 -30.58 -16.23
N VAL A 746 -0.17 -30.03 -16.89
CA VAL A 746 0.59 -28.89 -16.37
C VAL A 746 -0.10 -27.63 -16.84
N PHE A 747 -0.33 -26.65 -15.96
CA PHE A 747 -1.10 -25.44 -16.28
C PHE A 747 -0.22 -24.20 -16.46
N VAL A 748 -0.70 -23.27 -17.30
CA VAL A 748 -0.13 -21.94 -17.48
C VAL A 748 -1.21 -20.87 -17.28
N PRO A 749 -0.90 -19.72 -16.63
CA PRO A 749 -1.83 -18.61 -16.55
C PRO A 749 -1.97 -17.91 -17.92
N ALA A 750 -3.21 -17.71 -18.36
CA ALA A 750 -3.60 -16.92 -19.51
C ALA A 750 -4.57 -15.81 -19.05
N GLY A 751 -4.02 -14.68 -18.61
CA GLY A 751 -4.78 -13.73 -17.81
C GLY A 751 -5.16 -14.35 -16.46
N LEU A 752 -6.44 -14.32 -16.10
CA LEU A 752 -6.95 -14.98 -14.90
C LEU A 752 -7.22 -16.48 -15.08
N TRP A 753 -7.20 -16.99 -16.31
CA TRP A 753 -7.51 -18.40 -16.61
C TRP A 753 -6.31 -19.31 -16.40
N MET A 754 -6.55 -20.48 -15.82
CA MET A 754 -5.58 -21.59 -15.81
C MET A 754 -5.86 -22.53 -16.98
N ARG A 755 -4.97 -22.53 -17.98
CA ARG A 755 -5.09 -23.37 -19.17
C ARG A 755 -4.10 -24.53 -19.14
N PRO A 756 -4.46 -25.72 -19.64
CA PRO A 756 -3.51 -26.81 -19.86
C PRO A 756 -2.40 -26.37 -20.82
N GLN A 757 -1.16 -26.36 -20.34
CA GLN A 757 0.02 -26.04 -21.11
C GLN A 757 0.47 -27.24 -21.96
N PHE A 758 0.49 -28.43 -21.35
CA PHE A 758 0.74 -29.75 -21.95
C PHE A 758 0.33 -30.87 -20.96
N TYR A 759 0.26 -32.10 -21.44
CA TYR A 759 -0.13 -33.33 -20.75
C TYR A 759 1.01 -34.35 -20.80
N PRO A 760 1.89 -34.40 -19.79
CA PRO A 760 3.01 -35.33 -19.79
C PRO A 760 2.56 -36.78 -19.58
N GLN A 761 3.03 -37.69 -20.41
CA GLN A 761 2.78 -39.12 -20.22
C GLN A 761 3.88 -39.77 -19.37
N ARG A 762 3.53 -40.85 -18.66
CA ARG A 762 4.48 -41.64 -17.89
C ARG A 762 5.33 -42.50 -18.82
N ILE A 763 6.65 -42.37 -18.73
CA ILE A 763 7.63 -43.13 -19.55
C ILE A 763 8.34 -44.23 -18.74
N SER A 764 8.30 -44.17 -17.41
CA SER A 764 8.82 -45.21 -16.52
C SER A 764 8.14 -45.18 -15.15
N ALA A 765 8.49 -46.12 -14.25
CA ALA A 765 7.92 -46.16 -12.90
C ALA A 765 8.05 -44.82 -12.14
N ASN A 766 9.13 -44.07 -12.34
CA ASN A 766 9.38 -42.81 -11.64
C ASN A 766 9.62 -41.62 -12.60
N GLY A 767 9.29 -41.77 -13.89
CA GLY A 767 9.62 -40.79 -14.92
C GLY A 767 8.43 -40.43 -15.81
N PHE A 768 8.27 -39.13 -16.04
CA PHE A 768 7.35 -38.55 -17.02
C PHE A 768 8.14 -37.98 -18.19
N GLU A 769 7.47 -37.82 -19.33
CA GLU A 769 8.02 -37.04 -20.45
C GLU A 769 8.49 -35.66 -19.97
N SER A 770 9.61 -35.20 -20.53
CA SER A 770 9.99 -33.79 -20.41
C SER A 770 8.97 -32.91 -21.16
N PRO A 771 8.87 -31.60 -20.83
CA PRO A 771 7.98 -30.69 -21.53
C PRO A 771 8.14 -30.73 -23.05
N ALA A 772 9.38 -30.75 -23.55
CA ALA A 772 9.66 -30.82 -24.98
C ALA A 772 9.15 -32.10 -25.65
N GLN A 773 9.24 -33.25 -24.97
CA GLN A 773 8.75 -34.53 -25.48
C GLN A 773 7.21 -34.55 -25.54
N ALA A 774 6.53 -34.13 -24.46
CA ALA A 774 5.08 -34.07 -24.41
C ALA A 774 4.51 -33.11 -25.48
N ILE A 775 5.06 -31.90 -25.59
CA ILE A 775 4.65 -30.90 -26.60
C ILE A 775 4.85 -31.43 -28.02
N ALA A 776 5.99 -32.10 -28.29
CA ALA A 776 6.27 -32.66 -29.59
C ALA A 776 5.32 -33.82 -29.94
N ARG A 777 5.07 -34.73 -29.00
CA ARG A 777 4.10 -35.84 -29.15
C ARG A 777 2.71 -35.30 -29.44
N GLU A 778 2.22 -34.37 -28.64
CA GLU A 778 0.91 -33.73 -28.79
C GLU A 778 0.74 -33.06 -30.16
N ALA A 779 1.72 -32.25 -30.58
CA ALA A 779 1.66 -31.59 -31.89
C ALA A 779 1.69 -32.62 -33.04
N LEU A 780 2.49 -33.69 -32.92
CA LEU A 780 2.51 -34.77 -33.90
C LEU A 780 1.21 -35.59 -33.91
N ALA A 781 0.56 -35.78 -32.77
CA ALA A 781 -0.74 -36.46 -32.68
C ALA A 781 -1.79 -35.69 -33.51
N VAL A 782 -1.85 -34.36 -33.38
CA VAL A 782 -2.71 -33.50 -34.21
C VAL A 782 -2.35 -33.61 -35.70
N ARG A 783 -1.06 -33.58 -36.04
CA ARG A 783 -0.59 -33.66 -37.45
C ARG A 783 -0.81 -35.03 -38.09
N ARG A 784 -0.84 -36.11 -37.33
CA ARG A 784 -0.86 -37.48 -37.87
C ARG A 784 -2.22 -38.17 -37.71
N LYS A 785 -3.01 -37.77 -36.72
CA LYS A 785 -4.25 -38.43 -36.31
C LYS A 785 -5.33 -37.38 -35.99
N VAL A 786 -5.65 -37.20 -34.71
CA VAL A 786 -6.56 -36.20 -34.19
C VAL A 786 -6.13 -35.83 -32.78
N GLY A 787 -6.18 -34.55 -32.44
CA GLY A 787 -6.08 -34.09 -31.06
C GLY A 787 -7.30 -33.30 -30.65
N ILE A 788 -7.51 -33.21 -29.33
CA ILE A 788 -8.56 -32.42 -28.69
C ILE A 788 -7.96 -31.37 -27.76
N VAL A 789 -8.46 -30.14 -27.81
CA VAL A 789 -8.00 -29.03 -26.95
C VAL A 789 -9.18 -28.26 -26.37
N ASP A 790 -9.03 -27.82 -25.11
CA ASP A 790 -9.97 -26.92 -24.44
C ASP A 790 -9.75 -25.45 -24.88
N VAL A 791 -10.78 -24.89 -25.52
CA VAL A 791 -10.85 -23.49 -25.99
C VAL A 791 -12.00 -22.73 -25.34
N SER A 792 -12.53 -23.25 -24.22
CA SER A 792 -13.59 -22.61 -23.43
C SER A 792 -13.21 -21.18 -23.03
N THR A 793 -11.91 -20.91 -22.85
CA THR A 793 -11.40 -19.61 -22.41
C THR A 793 -11.45 -18.50 -23.46
N LEU A 794 -11.74 -18.78 -24.74
CA LEU A 794 -11.93 -17.71 -25.73
C LEU A 794 -13.09 -16.80 -25.30
N GLY A 795 -12.99 -15.49 -25.55
CA GLY A 795 -14.13 -14.60 -25.32
C GLY A 795 -15.28 -14.97 -26.25
N LYS A 796 -16.52 -14.92 -25.76
CA LYS A 796 -17.71 -15.30 -26.53
C LYS A 796 -18.77 -14.23 -26.32
N ILE A 797 -19.22 -13.60 -27.38
CA ILE A 797 -20.14 -12.45 -27.30
C ILE A 797 -21.32 -12.73 -28.23
N ALA A 798 -22.54 -12.60 -27.72
CA ALA A 798 -23.74 -12.57 -28.52
C ALA A 798 -24.05 -11.13 -28.93
N VAL A 799 -24.34 -10.91 -30.20
CA VAL A 799 -24.72 -9.60 -30.75
C VAL A 799 -26.02 -9.78 -31.53
N GLN A 800 -27.10 -9.24 -30.98
CA GLN A 800 -28.46 -9.54 -31.40
C GLN A 800 -29.22 -8.27 -31.77
N GLY A 801 -30.14 -8.39 -32.72
CA GLY A 801 -31.04 -7.31 -33.13
C GLY A 801 -30.95 -6.95 -34.62
N PRO A 802 -31.93 -6.20 -35.12
CA PRO A 802 -32.09 -5.97 -36.57
C PRO A 802 -30.94 -5.19 -37.20
N ASP A 803 -30.17 -4.42 -36.41
CA ASP A 803 -29.03 -3.65 -36.90
C ASP A 803 -27.69 -4.34 -36.59
N ALA A 804 -27.68 -5.55 -36.02
CA ALA A 804 -26.47 -6.27 -35.58
C ALA A 804 -25.46 -6.49 -36.73
N GLY A 805 -25.93 -6.92 -37.89
CA GLY A 805 -25.07 -7.14 -39.06
C GLY A 805 -24.42 -5.85 -39.58
N GLU A 806 -25.15 -4.74 -39.54
CA GLU A 806 -24.65 -3.41 -39.93
C GLU A 806 -23.67 -2.86 -38.88
N PHE A 807 -23.99 -3.02 -37.59
CA PHE A 807 -23.11 -2.64 -36.50
C PHE A 807 -21.76 -3.37 -36.59
N LEU A 808 -21.78 -4.71 -36.70
CA LEU A 808 -20.57 -5.52 -36.84
C LEU A 808 -19.81 -5.21 -38.13
N HIS A 809 -20.51 -4.82 -39.18
CA HIS A 809 -19.86 -4.34 -40.39
C HIS A 809 -19.01 -3.11 -40.11
N ARG A 810 -19.49 -2.11 -39.36
CA ARG A 810 -18.69 -0.93 -39.01
C ARG A 810 -17.51 -1.24 -38.07
N VAL A 811 -17.61 -2.30 -37.29
CA VAL A 811 -16.56 -2.72 -36.34
C VAL A 811 -15.39 -3.42 -37.04
N TYR A 812 -15.68 -4.34 -37.97
CA TYR A 812 -14.66 -5.19 -38.58
C TYR A 812 -14.18 -4.68 -39.94
N ILE A 813 -12.91 -4.97 -40.27
CA ILE A 813 -12.31 -4.60 -41.56
C ILE A 813 -12.92 -5.34 -42.76
N ASN A 814 -13.63 -6.45 -42.50
CA ASN A 814 -14.22 -7.32 -43.52
C ASN A 814 -15.69 -6.93 -43.83
N ARG A 815 -16.23 -7.37 -44.97
CA ARG A 815 -17.66 -7.20 -45.30
C ARG A 815 -18.59 -8.12 -44.49
N ILE A 816 -19.01 -7.74 -43.29
CA ILE A 816 -19.80 -8.60 -42.39
C ILE A 816 -21.30 -8.65 -42.74
N ARG A 817 -21.94 -7.52 -43.07
CA ARG A 817 -23.41 -7.40 -43.20
C ARG A 817 -24.11 -8.46 -44.07
N ASN A 818 -23.44 -8.94 -45.12
CA ASN A 818 -23.98 -9.92 -46.08
C ASN A 818 -23.50 -11.36 -45.83
N LEU A 819 -22.93 -11.66 -44.65
CA LEU A 819 -22.59 -13.04 -44.28
C LEU A 819 -23.89 -13.86 -44.23
N ALA A 820 -23.95 -15.01 -44.92
CA ALA A 820 -25.12 -15.88 -44.90
C ALA A 820 -25.28 -16.55 -43.52
N VAL A 821 -26.51 -16.87 -43.14
CA VAL A 821 -26.81 -17.67 -41.94
C VAL A 821 -26.08 -19.02 -42.02
N GLY A 822 -25.55 -19.50 -40.90
CA GLY A 822 -24.72 -20.72 -40.84
C GLY A 822 -23.31 -20.52 -41.38
N ARG A 823 -22.87 -19.28 -41.63
CA ARG A 823 -21.50 -18.97 -42.04
C ARG A 823 -20.74 -18.22 -40.95
N CYS A 824 -19.44 -18.47 -40.93
CA CYS A 824 -18.46 -17.87 -40.04
C CYS A 824 -17.44 -17.07 -40.86
N ARG A 825 -16.78 -16.09 -40.23
CA ARG A 825 -15.70 -15.33 -40.84
C ARG A 825 -14.66 -14.90 -39.82
N TYR A 826 -13.40 -15.14 -40.12
CA TYR A 826 -12.27 -14.57 -39.39
C TYR A 826 -12.05 -13.11 -39.81
N ALA A 827 -11.85 -12.21 -38.85
CA ALA A 827 -11.64 -10.79 -39.11
C ALA A 827 -10.87 -10.10 -37.97
N PHE A 828 -10.20 -9.01 -38.31
CA PHE A 828 -9.55 -8.12 -37.34
C PHE A 828 -10.50 -6.99 -36.91
N MET A 829 -10.43 -6.65 -35.63
CA MET A 829 -10.98 -5.41 -35.06
C MET A 829 -9.83 -4.45 -34.84
N LEU A 830 -10.01 -3.19 -35.23
CA LEU A 830 -8.99 -2.16 -35.05
C LEU A 830 -9.44 -1.11 -34.03
N ARG A 831 -8.48 -0.38 -33.50
CA ARG A 831 -8.74 0.88 -32.82
C ARG A 831 -8.79 2.03 -33.84
N GLU A 832 -9.22 3.20 -33.40
CA GLU A 832 -9.29 4.40 -34.25
C GLU A 832 -7.93 4.82 -34.82
N ASP A 833 -6.82 4.48 -34.15
CA ASP A 833 -5.44 4.70 -34.61
C ASP A 833 -4.99 3.73 -35.72
N GLY A 834 -5.85 2.78 -36.12
CA GLY A 834 -5.62 1.82 -37.20
C GLY A 834 -4.83 0.58 -36.79
N PHE A 835 -4.37 0.48 -35.55
CA PHE A 835 -3.71 -0.74 -35.06
C PHE A 835 -4.74 -1.78 -34.62
N ILE A 836 -4.32 -3.04 -34.71
CA ILE A 836 -5.17 -4.17 -34.31
C ILE A 836 -5.45 -4.09 -32.81
N LEU A 837 -6.74 -4.17 -32.47
CA LEU A 837 -7.23 -4.31 -31.10
C LEU A 837 -7.25 -5.79 -30.72
N ASP A 838 -7.95 -6.59 -31.52
CA ASP A 838 -8.08 -8.03 -31.35
C ASP A 838 -8.47 -8.67 -32.69
N ASP A 839 -8.43 -9.99 -32.74
CA ASP A 839 -8.93 -10.80 -33.83
C ASP A 839 -9.92 -11.85 -33.31
N GLY A 840 -10.60 -12.50 -34.24
CA GLY A 840 -11.61 -13.47 -33.86
C GLY A 840 -12.48 -13.91 -35.01
N THR A 841 -13.53 -14.64 -34.66
CA THR A 841 -14.52 -15.08 -35.63
C THR A 841 -15.88 -14.45 -35.38
N VAL A 842 -16.58 -14.16 -36.48
CA VAL A 842 -17.94 -13.65 -36.51
C VAL A 842 -18.81 -14.69 -37.19
N THR A 843 -19.73 -15.29 -36.44
CA THR A 843 -20.64 -16.33 -36.93
C THR A 843 -22.06 -15.80 -36.94
N ARG A 844 -22.75 -15.93 -38.08
CA ARG A 844 -24.17 -15.55 -38.19
C ARG A 844 -25.03 -16.79 -37.93
N ILE A 845 -25.65 -16.86 -36.76
CA ILE A 845 -26.44 -18.00 -36.29
C ILE A 845 -27.87 -17.94 -36.84
N ALA A 846 -28.46 -16.75 -36.83
CA ALA A 846 -29.75 -16.47 -37.45
C ALA A 846 -29.71 -15.10 -38.15
N GLU A 847 -30.84 -14.63 -38.70
CA GLU A 847 -30.90 -13.35 -39.40
C GLU A 847 -30.35 -12.19 -38.56
N ASP A 848 -30.80 -12.11 -37.30
CA ASP A 848 -30.47 -11.06 -36.33
C ASP A 848 -29.69 -11.59 -35.12
N ASP A 849 -29.11 -12.79 -35.20
CA ASP A 849 -28.37 -13.43 -34.11
C ASP A 849 -26.93 -13.76 -34.53
N TRP A 850 -25.98 -13.11 -33.88
CA TRP A 850 -24.56 -13.21 -34.19
C TRP A 850 -23.77 -13.65 -32.98
N TYR A 851 -22.80 -14.53 -33.21
CA TYR A 851 -21.95 -15.11 -32.19
C TYR A 851 -20.49 -14.87 -32.54
N LEU A 852 -19.78 -14.16 -31.67
CA LEU A 852 -18.41 -13.77 -31.86
C LEU A 852 -17.50 -14.56 -30.93
N THR A 853 -16.36 -14.99 -31.44
CA THR A 853 -15.25 -15.47 -30.60
C THR A 853 -14.09 -14.49 -30.66
N THR A 854 -13.45 -14.23 -29.53
CA THR A 854 -12.33 -13.28 -29.40
C THR A 854 -11.17 -13.95 -28.66
N SER A 855 -9.99 -13.31 -28.63
CA SER A 855 -8.88 -13.87 -27.88
C SER A 855 -9.17 -13.89 -26.37
N THR A 856 -8.66 -14.91 -25.67
CA THR A 856 -8.86 -15.09 -24.21
C THR A 856 -8.45 -13.87 -23.40
N GLY A 857 -7.34 -13.23 -23.77
CA GLY A 857 -6.79 -12.08 -23.04
C GLY A 857 -7.54 -10.77 -23.28
N HIS A 858 -8.29 -10.63 -24.38
CA HIS A 858 -8.94 -9.39 -24.77
C HIS A 858 -10.47 -9.43 -24.71
N ALA A 859 -11.09 -10.53 -24.27
CA ALA A 859 -12.55 -10.66 -24.19
C ALA A 859 -13.25 -9.44 -23.56
N ALA A 860 -12.81 -9.02 -22.37
CA ALA A 860 -13.37 -7.85 -21.68
C ALA A 860 -13.11 -6.52 -22.44
N ALA A 861 -11.95 -6.39 -23.08
CA ALA A 861 -11.59 -5.20 -23.85
C ALA A 861 -12.42 -5.08 -25.14
N VAL A 862 -12.69 -6.20 -25.81
CA VAL A 862 -13.56 -6.26 -26.99
C VAL A 862 -15.00 -5.93 -26.59
N LEU A 863 -15.53 -6.52 -25.52
CA LEU A 863 -16.88 -6.20 -25.02
C LEU A 863 -17.03 -4.70 -24.74
N ALA A 864 -16.09 -4.11 -23.99
CA ALA A 864 -16.10 -2.68 -23.69
C ALA A 864 -15.97 -1.82 -24.95
N HIS A 865 -15.23 -2.28 -25.96
CA HIS A 865 -15.11 -1.61 -27.25
C HIS A 865 -16.45 -1.61 -28.00
N LEU A 866 -17.12 -2.77 -28.12
CA LEU A 866 -18.43 -2.86 -28.77
C LEU A 866 -19.47 -2.00 -28.04
N GLU A 867 -19.54 -2.09 -26.71
CA GLU A 867 -20.46 -1.30 -25.87
C GLU A 867 -20.22 0.21 -26.01
N ARG A 868 -18.96 0.66 -26.04
CA ARG A 868 -18.65 2.08 -26.30
C ARG A 868 -19.26 2.55 -27.61
N TYR A 869 -19.12 1.79 -28.69
CA TYR A 869 -19.67 2.19 -29.99
C TYR A 869 -21.19 2.09 -30.01
N ALA A 870 -21.79 1.08 -29.39
CA ALA A 870 -23.23 0.96 -29.30
C ALA A 870 -23.85 2.06 -28.43
N GLN A 871 -23.26 2.42 -27.29
CA GLN A 871 -23.85 3.36 -26.33
C GLN A 871 -23.50 4.83 -26.61
N ILE A 872 -22.29 5.13 -27.11
CA ILE A 872 -21.77 6.50 -27.18
C ILE A 872 -21.69 7.01 -28.62
N VAL A 873 -21.24 6.17 -29.55
CA VAL A 873 -20.95 6.61 -30.93
C VAL A 873 -22.15 6.40 -31.85
N TRP A 874 -22.84 5.27 -31.71
CA TRP A 874 -24.01 4.90 -32.51
C TRP A 874 -25.20 4.44 -31.62
N PRO A 875 -25.66 5.28 -30.66
CA PRO A 875 -26.77 4.97 -29.75
C PRO A 875 -28.10 4.63 -30.44
N GLN A 876 -28.25 5.00 -31.71
CA GLN A 876 -29.40 4.68 -32.54
C GLN A 876 -29.43 3.24 -33.06
N SER A 877 -28.32 2.49 -32.95
CA SER A 877 -28.25 1.12 -33.45
C SER A 877 -29.12 0.21 -32.59
N ARG A 878 -30.08 -0.50 -33.19
CA ARG A 878 -30.92 -1.48 -32.48
C ARG A 878 -30.15 -2.79 -32.36
N VAL A 879 -29.19 -2.80 -31.44
CA VAL A 879 -28.33 -3.94 -31.15
C VAL A 879 -28.26 -4.16 -29.64
N GLN A 880 -28.23 -5.42 -29.24
CA GLN A 880 -27.95 -5.87 -27.88
C GLN A 880 -26.66 -6.67 -27.92
N ILE A 881 -25.75 -6.37 -27.00
CA ILE A 881 -24.46 -7.04 -26.88
C ILE A 881 -24.46 -7.74 -25.52
N THR A 882 -24.07 -9.01 -25.48
CA THR A 882 -24.07 -9.81 -24.25
C THR A 882 -22.83 -10.67 -24.19
N ASP A 883 -22.09 -10.57 -23.07
CA ASP A 883 -21.03 -11.52 -22.78
C ASP A 883 -21.64 -12.88 -22.45
N VAL A 884 -21.31 -13.87 -23.28
CA VAL A 884 -21.74 -15.26 -23.12
C VAL A 884 -20.52 -16.18 -22.94
N GLY A 885 -19.37 -15.62 -22.55
CA GLY A 885 -18.11 -16.34 -22.31
C GLY A 885 -18.27 -17.52 -21.36
N ASP A 886 -18.88 -17.28 -20.19
CA ASP A 886 -19.06 -18.30 -19.14
C ASP A 886 -20.27 -19.22 -19.40
N GLN A 887 -21.16 -18.86 -20.32
CA GLN A 887 -22.32 -19.70 -20.68
C GLN A 887 -21.91 -20.90 -21.53
N TRP A 888 -20.80 -20.80 -22.26
CA TRP A 888 -20.42 -21.76 -23.29
C TRP A 888 -19.04 -22.38 -23.02
N GLY A 889 -19.02 -23.69 -22.78
CA GLY A 889 -17.80 -24.49 -22.88
C GLY A 889 -17.47 -24.77 -24.34
N ALA A 890 -16.17 -24.95 -24.65
CA ALA A 890 -15.76 -25.19 -26.03
C ALA A 890 -14.52 -26.09 -26.13
N VAL A 891 -14.56 -27.01 -27.09
CA VAL A 891 -13.46 -27.92 -27.42
C VAL A 891 -13.18 -27.87 -28.91
N THR A 892 -11.94 -28.08 -29.32
CA THR A 892 -11.56 -28.19 -30.74
C THR A 892 -10.99 -29.56 -31.02
N LEU A 893 -11.54 -30.23 -32.03
CA LEU A 893 -10.95 -31.42 -32.65
C LEU A 893 -10.13 -30.99 -33.87
N ALA A 894 -8.86 -31.38 -33.94
CA ALA A 894 -7.99 -31.02 -35.05
C ALA A 894 -7.15 -32.21 -35.52
N GLY A 895 -7.06 -32.42 -36.83
CA GLY A 895 -6.25 -33.46 -37.47
C GLY A 895 -6.97 -34.13 -38.64
N PRO A 896 -6.26 -34.95 -39.44
CA PRO A 896 -6.85 -35.70 -40.56
C PRO A 896 -8.06 -36.56 -40.14
N GLU A 897 -8.02 -37.17 -38.95
CA GLU A 897 -9.09 -38.05 -38.45
C GLU A 897 -10.24 -37.29 -37.74
N ALA A 898 -10.15 -35.97 -37.60
CA ALA A 898 -11.13 -35.18 -36.84
C ALA A 898 -12.56 -35.31 -37.38
N ARG A 899 -12.74 -35.46 -38.70
CA ARG A 899 -14.06 -35.67 -39.30
C ARG A 899 -14.61 -37.06 -39.02
N ALA A 900 -13.75 -38.09 -39.05
CA ALA A 900 -14.17 -39.46 -38.80
C ALA A 900 -14.64 -39.61 -37.35
N LEU A 901 -13.87 -39.06 -36.40
CA LEU A 901 -14.24 -38.99 -34.99
C LEU A 901 -15.57 -38.22 -34.82
N LEU A 902 -15.67 -37.01 -35.38
CA LEU A 902 -16.90 -36.21 -35.25
C LEU A 902 -18.11 -36.94 -35.84
N GLY A 903 -17.98 -37.55 -37.00
CA GLY A 903 -19.06 -38.33 -37.63
C GLY A 903 -19.54 -39.50 -36.79
N LYS A 904 -18.65 -40.16 -36.04
CA LYS A 904 -19.00 -41.24 -35.11
C LYS A 904 -19.68 -40.72 -33.83
N ALA A 905 -19.27 -39.56 -33.34
CA ALA A 905 -19.77 -38.99 -32.09
C ALA A 905 -21.16 -38.34 -32.19
N LEU A 906 -21.66 -38.06 -33.40
CA LEU A 906 -22.94 -37.40 -33.63
C LEU A 906 -24.13 -38.36 -33.46
N ASP A 907 -25.11 -37.97 -32.64
CA ASP A 907 -26.29 -38.81 -32.35
C ASP A 907 -27.30 -38.82 -33.51
N ASP A 908 -27.48 -37.66 -34.16
CA ASP A 908 -28.59 -37.43 -35.10
C ASP A 908 -28.22 -37.73 -36.57
N GLY A 909 -27.03 -38.28 -36.82
CA GLY A 909 -26.52 -38.51 -38.19
C GLY A 909 -26.32 -37.23 -39.01
N ALA A 910 -26.15 -36.08 -38.35
CA ALA A 910 -25.91 -34.79 -38.99
C ALA A 910 -24.71 -34.88 -39.96
N ASP A 911 -24.91 -34.44 -41.19
CA ASP A 911 -23.90 -34.58 -42.24
C ASP A 911 -22.77 -33.55 -42.04
N VAL A 912 -21.58 -34.07 -41.70
CA VAL A 912 -20.34 -33.28 -41.57
C VAL A 912 -19.40 -33.46 -42.77
N CYS A 913 -19.92 -33.93 -43.91
CA CYS A 913 -19.15 -33.96 -45.15
C CYS A 913 -18.80 -32.54 -45.64
N ASP A 914 -17.85 -32.45 -46.56
CA ASP A 914 -17.33 -31.14 -47.02
C ASP A 914 -18.39 -30.28 -47.73
N ALA A 915 -19.42 -30.91 -48.30
CA ALA A 915 -20.53 -30.20 -48.94
C ALA A 915 -21.54 -29.65 -47.91
N ALA A 916 -21.84 -30.42 -46.86
CA ALA A 916 -22.80 -30.07 -45.82
C ALA A 916 -22.21 -29.08 -44.79
N LEU A 917 -20.97 -29.29 -44.38
CA LEU A 917 -20.23 -28.40 -43.47
C LEU A 917 -18.92 -27.93 -44.12
N PRO A 918 -18.96 -27.00 -45.10
CA PRO A 918 -17.76 -26.46 -45.74
C PRO A 918 -16.94 -25.61 -44.76
N MET A 919 -15.68 -25.32 -45.13
CA MET A 919 -14.80 -24.46 -44.31
C MET A 919 -15.48 -23.10 -44.02
N MET A 920 -15.39 -22.63 -42.78
CA MET A 920 -16.05 -21.43 -42.26
C MET A 920 -17.59 -21.49 -42.34
N ALA A 921 -18.17 -22.67 -42.11
CA ALA A 921 -19.59 -22.85 -41.88
C ALA A 921 -19.85 -23.37 -40.45
N CYS A 922 -21.09 -23.21 -40.01
CA CYS A 922 -21.58 -23.51 -38.68
C CYS A 922 -22.89 -24.28 -38.79
N ILE A 923 -23.04 -25.34 -38.01
CA ILE A 923 -24.28 -26.10 -37.83
C ILE A 923 -24.56 -26.32 -36.35
N GLU A 924 -25.79 -26.66 -36.01
CA GLU A 924 -26.18 -27.17 -34.70
C GLU A 924 -26.43 -28.67 -34.81
N ALA A 925 -25.99 -29.44 -33.81
CA ALA A 925 -26.10 -30.89 -33.76
C ALA A 925 -26.08 -31.40 -32.31
N CYS A 926 -26.09 -32.71 -32.12
CA CYS A 926 -26.04 -33.36 -30.82
C CYS A 926 -24.91 -34.40 -30.74
N VAL A 927 -24.19 -34.44 -29.60
CA VAL A 927 -23.16 -35.44 -29.29
C VAL A 927 -23.46 -36.01 -27.90
N ALA A 928 -23.73 -37.31 -27.81
CA ALA A 928 -24.10 -37.99 -26.56
C ALA A 928 -25.26 -37.32 -25.79
N GLY A 929 -26.24 -36.72 -26.47
CA GLY A 929 -27.34 -35.97 -25.88
C GLY A 929 -27.01 -34.51 -25.53
N VAL A 930 -25.78 -34.05 -25.79
CA VAL A 930 -25.35 -32.67 -25.57
C VAL A 930 -25.58 -31.83 -26.82
N PRO A 931 -26.37 -30.74 -26.75
CA PRO A 931 -26.51 -29.81 -27.88
C PRO A 931 -25.19 -29.08 -28.10
N VAL A 932 -24.68 -29.17 -29.34
CA VAL A 932 -23.42 -28.57 -29.76
C VAL A 932 -23.61 -27.67 -30.98
N ARG A 933 -22.95 -26.51 -30.95
CA ARG A 933 -22.71 -25.69 -32.13
C ARG A 933 -21.34 -26.03 -32.69
N ILE A 934 -21.30 -26.52 -33.92
CA ILE A 934 -20.10 -26.98 -34.59
C ILE A 934 -19.69 -25.95 -35.62
N ILE A 935 -18.50 -25.37 -35.46
CA ILE A 935 -17.92 -24.41 -36.41
C ILE A 935 -16.68 -25.04 -37.05
N ARG A 936 -16.70 -25.19 -38.37
CA ARG A 936 -15.55 -25.73 -39.10
C ARG A 936 -14.54 -24.61 -39.39
N MET A 937 -13.54 -24.50 -38.53
CA MET A 937 -12.42 -23.57 -38.66
C MET A 937 -11.13 -24.22 -38.17
N SER A 938 -9.98 -23.64 -38.53
CA SER A 938 -8.68 -24.19 -38.15
C SER A 938 -7.72 -23.11 -37.70
N PHE A 939 -7.15 -23.31 -36.51
CA PHE A 939 -6.00 -22.55 -36.02
C PHE A 939 -4.69 -23.36 -36.06
N SER A 940 -4.77 -24.68 -36.23
CA SER A 940 -3.62 -25.59 -36.34
C SER A 940 -3.10 -25.76 -37.78
N GLY A 941 -3.90 -25.39 -38.77
CA GLY A 941 -3.65 -25.69 -40.19
C GLY A 941 -4.07 -27.08 -40.64
N GLU A 942 -4.58 -27.92 -39.72
CA GLU A 942 -5.24 -29.18 -40.08
C GLU A 942 -6.74 -28.96 -40.29
N ARG A 943 -7.44 -29.99 -40.79
CA ARG A 943 -8.90 -30.05 -40.69
C ARG A 943 -9.31 -29.97 -39.21
N SER A 944 -10.28 -29.12 -38.90
CA SER A 944 -10.62 -28.81 -37.52
C SER A 944 -12.07 -28.37 -37.34
N TYR A 945 -12.64 -28.69 -36.17
CA TYR A 945 -14.00 -28.42 -35.76
C TYR A 945 -14.00 -27.90 -34.32
N GLU A 946 -14.54 -26.71 -34.09
CA GLU A 946 -14.78 -26.16 -32.76
C GLU A 946 -16.23 -26.46 -32.36
N LEU A 947 -16.40 -27.15 -31.22
CA LEU A 947 -17.69 -27.54 -30.68
C LEU A 947 -17.97 -26.72 -29.43
N HIS A 948 -19.01 -25.90 -29.48
CA HIS A 948 -19.49 -25.12 -28.34
C HIS A 948 -20.74 -25.76 -27.75
N CYS A 949 -20.79 -25.93 -26.44
CA CYS A 949 -21.96 -26.43 -25.71
C CYS A 949 -22.22 -25.57 -24.47
N PRO A 950 -23.40 -25.66 -23.84
CA PRO A 950 -23.59 -25.08 -22.51
C PRO A 950 -22.51 -25.58 -21.54
N ALA A 951 -21.93 -24.68 -20.74
CA ALA A 951 -20.75 -24.94 -19.93
C ALA A 951 -20.85 -26.18 -19.03
N ASP A 952 -22.02 -26.42 -18.43
CA ASP A 952 -22.29 -27.56 -17.55
C ASP A 952 -22.16 -28.93 -18.25
N HIS A 953 -22.35 -28.96 -19.58
CA HIS A 953 -22.21 -30.18 -20.38
C HIS A 953 -20.80 -30.38 -20.95
N ALA A 954 -19.91 -29.39 -20.83
CA ALA A 954 -18.59 -29.48 -21.45
C ALA A 954 -17.72 -30.64 -20.94
N PRO A 955 -17.74 -31.04 -19.64
CA PRO A 955 -17.06 -32.25 -19.19
C PRO A 955 -17.60 -33.52 -19.85
N MET A 956 -18.92 -33.61 -20.00
CA MET A 956 -19.59 -34.75 -20.63
C MET A 956 -19.25 -34.83 -22.12
N LEU A 957 -19.27 -33.69 -22.82
CA LEU A 957 -18.84 -33.60 -24.22
C LEU A 957 -17.36 -34.02 -24.38
N TRP A 958 -16.49 -33.55 -23.48
CA TRP A 958 -15.07 -33.91 -23.48
C TRP A 958 -14.85 -35.42 -23.33
N ASP A 959 -15.50 -36.03 -22.33
CA ASP A 959 -15.41 -37.46 -22.05
C ASP A 959 -15.94 -38.28 -23.24
N ALA A 960 -17.09 -37.91 -23.81
CA ALA A 960 -17.69 -38.60 -24.96
C ALA A 960 -16.82 -38.54 -26.23
N LEU A 961 -16.17 -37.39 -26.48
CA LEU A 961 -15.27 -37.24 -27.63
C LEU A 961 -13.97 -38.03 -27.48
N LEU A 962 -13.45 -38.15 -26.25
CA LEU A 962 -12.29 -39.00 -25.97
C LEU A 962 -12.61 -40.48 -26.16
N GLU A 963 -13.77 -40.93 -25.65
CA GLU A 963 -14.24 -42.31 -25.80
C GLU A 963 -14.48 -42.66 -27.28
N ALA A 964 -15.24 -41.84 -28.02
CA ALA A 964 -15.48 -42.07 -29.44
C ALA A 964 -14.18 -42.04 -30.27
N GLY A 965 -13.20 -41.24 -29.81
CA GLY A 965 -11.92 -41.01 -30.46
C GLY A 965 -10.84 -42.07 -30.22
N GLU A 966 -11.06 -43.05 -29.35
CA GLU A 966 -10.04 -44.04 -28.96
C GLU A 966 -9.50 -44.80 -30.18
N GLU A 967 -10.39 -45.25 -31.09
CA GLU A 967 -9.99 -45.97 -32.30
C GLU A 967 -9.19 -45.12 -33.31
N PHE A 968 -9.37 -43.80 -33.25
CA PHE A 968 -8.65 -42.83 -34.07
C PHE A 968 -7.35 -42.36 -33.41
N GLY A 969 -7.09 -42.80 -32.17
CA GLY A 969 -5.95 -42.38 -31.37
C GLY A 969 -5.99 -40.90 -31.01
N VAL A 970 -7.14 -40.40 -30.57
CA VAL A 970 -7.30 -39.03 -30.07
C VAL A 970 -6.38 -38.76 -28.88
N GLU A 971 -5.70 -37.61 -28.89
CA GLU A 971 -4.89 -37.17 -27.76
C GLU A 971 -5.25 -35.75 -27.31
N PRO A 972 -5.39 -35.50 -25.99
CA PRO A 972 -5.50 -34.16 -25.48
C PRO A 972 -4.19 -33.39 -25.69
N TYR A 973 -4.28 -32.13 -26.08
CA TYR A 973 -3.10 -31.28 -26.26
C TYR A 973 -3.28 -29.88 -25.65
N GLY A 974 -2.16 -29.31 -25.18
CA GLY A 974 -2.15 -28.04 -24.46
C GLY A 974 -1.81 -26.83 -25.32
N THR A 975 -1.70 -25.67 -24.68
CA THR A 975 -1.42 -24.39 -25.35
C THR A 975 -0.06 -24.35 -26.05
N GLU A 976 0.94 -25.10 -25.60
CA GLU A 976 2.27 -25.12 -26.25
C GLU A 976 2.28 -25.94 -27.55
N ALA A 977 1.57 -27.07 -27.57
CA ALA A 977 1.36 -27.81 -28.81
C ALA A 977 0.51 -26.99 -29.81
N LEU A 978 -0.55 -26.32 -29.33
CA LEU A 978 -1.31 -25.36 -30.13
C LEU A 978 -0.42 -24.22 -30.66
N GLY A 979 0.46 -23.70 -29.80
CA GLY A 979 1.45 -22.68 -30.14
C GLY A 979 2.43 -23.15 -31.22
N THR A 980 2.86 -24.41 -31.17
CA THR A 980 3.73 -25.01 -32.19
C THR A 980 3.00 -25.12 -33.53
N LEU A 981 1.79 -25.67 -33.53
CA LEU A 981 0.98 -25.87 -34.75
C LEU A 981 0.67 -24.56 -35.46
N ARG A 982 0.33 -23.49 -34.71
CA ARG A 982 0.02 -22.18 -35.29
C ARG A 982 1.29 -21.47 -35.80
N ILE A 983 2.44 -21.64 -35.13
CA ILE A 983 3.74 -21.09 -35.59
C ILE A 983 4.13 -21.73 -36.92
N GLU A 984 3.98 -23.05 -37.06
CA GLU A 984 4.22 -23.77 -38.31
C GLU A 984 3.37 -23.22 -39.48
N LYS A 985 2.20 -22.65 -39.19
CA LYS A 985 1.29 -22.04 -40.16
C LYS A 985 1.43 -20.52 -40.32
N GLY A 986 2.32 -19.88 -39.57
CA GLY A 986 2.46 -18.42 -39.61
C GLY A 986 1.25 -17.65 -39.02
N HIS A 987 0.40 -18.32 -38.25
CA HIS A 987 -0.75 -17.67 -37.62
C HIS A 987 -0.29 -16.77 -36.47
N VAL A 988 -0.89 -15.58 -36.40
CA VAL A 988 -0.57 -14.54 -35.42
C VAL A 988 -1.40 -14.68 -34.16
N VAL A 989 -0.84 -14.29 -33.02
CA VAL A 989 -1.53 -14.15 -31.73
C VAL A 989 -1.07 -12.87 -31.04
N ALA A 990 -1.47 -12.65 -29.78
CA ALA A 990 -1.04 -11.50 -28.97
C ALA A 990 0.49 -11.21 -28.97
N ALA A 991 1.34 -12.20 -29.22
CA ALA A 991 2.79 -12.02 -29.35
C ALA A 991 3.18 -11.19 -30.60
N GLU A 992 2.39 -11.28 -31.67
CA GLU A 992 2.53 -10.48 -32.88
C GLU A 992 1.62 -9.24 -32.85
N LEU A 993 0.43 -9.34 -32.25
CA LEU A 993 -0.53 -8.24 -32.08
C LEU A 993 -0.13 -7.30 -30.92
N ASP A 994 1.03 -6.65 -31.04
CA ASP A 994 1.70 -5.87 -29.99
C ASP A 994 1.13 -4.45 -29.74
N GLY A 995 -0.04 -4.16 -30.30
CA GLY A 995 -0.68 -2.84 -30.25
C GLY A 995 -0.07 -1.80 -31.20
N ARG A 996 0.97 -2.16 -31.96
CA ARG A 996 1.64 -1.31 -32.98
C ARG A 996 1.65 -1.96 -34.36
N THR A 997 0.94 -3.08 -34.54
CA THR A 997 0.79 -3.80 -35.79
C THR A 997 -0.57 -3.55 -36.43
N ILE A 998 -0.56 -3.52 -37.76
CA ILE A 998 -1.71 -3.36 -38.65
C ILE A 998 -1.84 -4.62 -39.52
N PRO A 999 -3.01 -4.89 -40.11
CA PRO A 999 -3.20 -6.10 -40.92
C PRO A 999 -2.16 -6.27 -42.04
N ALA A 1000 -1.72 -5.17 -42.65
CA ALA A 1000 -0.73 -5.18 -43.73
C ALA A 1000 0.66 -5.70 -43.30
N ASP A 1001 1.07 -5.54 -42.04
CA ASP A 1001 2.37 -6.05 -41.56
C ASP A 1001 2.44 -7.58 -41.59
N PHE A 1002 1.27 -8.22 -41.52
CA PHE A 1002 1.10 -9.67 -41.54
C PHE A 1002 0.69 -10.20 -42.93
N GLY A 1003 0.56 -9.33 -43.93
CA GLY A 1003 0.07 -9.71 -45.27
C GLY A 1003 -1.45 -9.90 -45.36
N PHE A 1004 -2.21 -9.33 -44.42
CA PHE A 1004 -3.68 -9.39 -44.39
C PHE A 1004 -4.37 -8.14 -44.95
N ASP A 1005 -3.65 -7.29 -45.69
CA ASP A 1005 -4.21 -6.09 -46.36
C ASP A 1005 -5.39 -6.43 -47.28
N ARG A 1006 -5.38 -7.60 -47.90
CA ARG A 1006 -6.48 -8.10 -48.75
C ARG A 1006 -7.78 -8.41 -48.00
N MET A 1007 -7.76 -8.46 -46.67
CA MET A 1007 -8.96 -8.67 -45.85
C MET A 1007 -9.77 -7.37 -45.69
N GLU A 1008 -9.15 -6.20 -45.89
CA GLU A 1008 -9.75 -4.87 -45.80
C GLU A 1008 -10.72 -4.60 -46.97
N LYS A 1009 -11.84 -5.32 -47.00
CA LYS A 1009 -12.84 -5.27 -48.09
C LYS A 1009 -14.03 -4.36 -47.79
N ASN A 1010 -14.17 -3.91 -46.55
CA ASN A 1010 -15.22 -3.00 -46.13
C ASN A 1010 -14.89 -1.55 -46.51
N GLU A 1011 -15.87 -0.83 -47.04
CA GLU A 1011 -15.83 0.58 -47.43
C GLU A 1011 -15.61 1.56 -46.29
N ASP A 1012 -16.07 1.27 -45.07
CA ASP A 1012 -15.77 2.09 -43.90
C ASP A 1012 -15.87 1.29 -42.60
N PHE A 1013 -14.90 1.49 -41.71
CA PHE A 1013 -14.78 0.78 -40.44
C PHE A 1013 -13.87 1.52 -39.47
N ILE A 1014 -13.99 1.18 -38.19
CA ILE A 1014 -13.15 1.75 -37.12
C ILE A 1014 -11.67 1.57 -37.48
N GLY A 1015 -10.92 2.68 -37.54
CA GLY A 1015 -9.48 2.67 -37.85
C GLY A 1015 -9.11 2.81 -39.33
N ARG A 1016 -10.07 2.70 -40.28
CA ARG A 1016 -9.81 2.82 -41.73
C ARG A 1016 -9.06 4.11 -42.09
N ARG A 1017 -9.52 5.24 -41.55
CA ARG A 1017 -8.93 6.57 -41.80
C ARG A 1017 -7.45 6.64 -41.43
N SER A 1018 -7.03 5.89 -40.42
CA SER A 1018 -5.64 5.84 -39.94
C SER A 1018 -4.79 4.91 -40.80
N LEU A 1019 -5.35 3.78 -41.25
CA LEU A 1019 -4.70 2.92 -42.25
C LEU A 1019 -4.36 3.69 -43.53
N GLU A 1020 -5.24 4.57 -44.00
CA GLU A 1020 -4.96 5.45 -45.15
C GLU A 1020 -3.76 6.38 -44.92
N ARG A 1021 -3.52 6.83 -43.67
CA ARG A 1021 -2.34 7.65 -43.35
C ARG A 1021 -1.06 6.82 -43.50
N PHE A 1022 -1.05 5.59 -43.00
CA PHE A 1022 0.09 4.69 -43.15
C PHE A 1022 0.41 4.42 -44.62
N ARG A 1023 -0.61 4.22 -45.47
CA ARG A 1023 -0.42 4.02 -46.91
C ARG A 1023 0.14 5.27 -47.60
N ARG A 1024 -0.37 6.46 -47.30
CA ARG A 1024 0.12 7.73 -47.89
C ARG A 1024 1.57 8.02 -47.52
N ALA A 1025 1.92 7.84 -46.24
CA ALA A 1025 3.29 8.02 -45.76
C ALA A 1025 4.30 7.04 -46.38
N GLY A 1026 3.84 5.87 -46.85
CA GLY A 1026 4.66 4.88 -47.55
C GLY A 1026 4.77 5.07 -49.06
N SER A 1027 4.06 6.04 -49.66
CA SER A 1027 4.01 6.24 -51.12
C SER A 1027 4.92 7.37 -51.61
N ASP A 1028 5.39 7.29 -52.85
CA ASP A 1028 6.19 8.33 -53.52
C ASP A 1028 5.46 9.68 -53.67
N GLY A 1029 4.18 9.79 -53.30
CA GLY A 1029 3.41 11.04 -53.31
C GLY A 1029 3.42 11.84 -52.00
N GLY A 1030 4.07 11.36 -50.93
CA GLY A 1030 4.18 12.07 -49.65
C GLY A 1030 5.11 13.29 -49.72
N GLY A 1031 4.83 14.34 -48.93
CA GLY A 1031 5.68 15.53 -48.84
C GLY A 1031 7.11 15.19 -48.36
N GLU A 1032 8.05 16.11 -48.51
CA GLU A 1032 9.46 15.89 -48.14
C GLU A 1032 9.65 15.54 -46.65
N GLU A 1033 8.77 16.04 -45.78
CA GLU A 1033 8.69 15.69 -44.37
C GLU A 1033 8.15 14.26 -44.12
N ASP A 1034 7.16 13.81 -44.89
CA ASP A 1034 6.59 12.45 -44.81
C ASP A 1034 7.60 11.39 -45.30
N ARG A 1035 8.39 11.72 -46.32
CA ARG A 1035 9.49 10.86 -46.81
C ARG A 1035 10.66 10.76 -45.81
N LYS A 1036 11.00 11.84 -45.10
CA LYS A 1036 11.99 11.81 -44.00
C LYS A 1036 11.46 11.03 -42.78
N ASN A 1037 10.14 11.00 -42.59
CA ASN A 1037 9.44 10.21 -41.58
C ASN A 1037 8.94 8.85 -42.09
N LYS A 1038 9.48 8.31 -43.20
CA LYS A 1038 9.13 6.98 -43.76
C LYS A 1038 9.25 5.94 -42.66
N ARG A 1039 8.15 5.67 -41.96
CA ARG A 1039 8.11 4.71 -40.86
C ARG A 1039 8.42 3.36 -41.49
N LYS A 1040 9.63 2.86 -41.26
CA LYS A 1040 10.04 1.49 -41.59
C LYS A 1040 9.08 0.56 -40.84
N ARG A 1041 7.98 0.18 -41.50
CA ARG A 1041 7.00 -0.77 -40.95
C ARG A 1041 7.69 -2.12 -40.84
N LYS A 1042 7.30 -2.89 -39.83
CA LYS A 1042 7.79 -4.25 -39.68
C LYS A 1042 6.87 -5.18 -40.45
N ARG A 1043 7.42 -6.26 -41.00
CA ARG A 1043 6.68 -7.32 -41.67
C ARG A 1043 6.95 -8.65 -41.01
N LEU A 1044 5.95 -9.50 -41.01
CA LEU A 1044 6.05 -10.86 -40.49
C LEU A 1044 6.87 -11.73 -41.44
N VAL A 1045 7.87 -12.40 -40.88
CA VAL A 1045 8.71 -13.37 -41.58
C VAL A 1045 8.88 -14.62 -40.73
N GLY A 1046 9.20 -15.73 -41.40
CA GLY A 1046 9.64 -16.95 -40.75
C GLY A 1046 11.16 -16.97 -40.59
N LEU A 1047 11.66 -17.55 -39.51
CA LEU A 1047 13.07 -17.82 -39.28
C LEU A 1047 13.27 -19.31 -39.05
N VAL A 1048 14.27 -19.89 -39.72
CA VAL A 1048 14.71 -21.26 -39.49
C VAL A 1048 16.14 -21.21 -38.98
N SER A 1049 16.42 -21.81 -37.82
CA SER A 1049 17.79 -21.87 -37.30
C SER A 1049 18.70 -22.59 -38.30
N THR A 1050 19.92 -22.08 -38.52
CA THR A 1050 20.92 -22.75 -39.38
C THR A 1050 21.66 -23.87 -38.66
N SER A 1051 21.25 -24.20 -37.44
CA SER A 1051 21.77 -25.26 -36.58
C SER A 1051 20.65 -25.81 -35.71
N ASP A 1052 20.91 -26.87 -34.94
CA ASP A 1052 19.91 -27.43 -34.00
C ASP A 1052 19.71 -26.57 -32.75
N ARG A 1053 20.44 -25.44 -32.64
CA ARG A 1053 20.30 -24.51 -31.51
C ARG A 1053 18.95 -23.79 -31.57
N ALA A 1054 18.24 -23.81 -30.45
CA ALA A 1054 17.00 -23.08 -30.28
C ALA A 1054 17.20 -21.56 -30.47
N ILE A 1055 16.26 -20.93 -31.16
CA ILE A 1055 16.21 -19.47 -31.33
C ILE A 1055 15.83 -18.83 -29.98
N PRO A 1056 16.55 -17.79 -29.51
CA PRO A 1056 16.23 -17.16 -28.23
C PRO A 1056 14.92 -16.36 -28.30
N ARG A 1057 14.11 -16.44 -27.25
CA ARG A 1057 12.83 -15.72 -27.13
C ARG A 1057 13.08 -14.21 -27.07
N GLY A 1058 12.31 -13.43 -27.83
CA GLY A 1058 12.47 -11.97 -27.88
C GLY A 1058 13.82 -11.50 -28.47
N GLY A 1059 14.57 -12.41 -29.10
CA GLY A 1059 15.89 -12.11 -29.65
C GLY A 1059 15.83 -11.01 -30.72
N GLN A 1060 16.83 -10.14 -30.72
CA GLN A 1060 16.94 -9.01 -31.64
C GLN A 1060 17.63 -9.46 -32.93
N LEU A 1061 17.10 -9.02 -34.07
CA LEU A 1061 17.66 -9.34 -35.37
C LEU A 1061 18.79 -8.38 -35.71
N VAL A 1062 20.01 -8.89 -35.82
CA VAL A 1062 21.22 -8.10 -36.10
C VAL A 1062 22.03 -8.74 -37.23
N TRP A 1063 22.53 -7.91 -38.17
CA TRP A 1063 23.41 -8.41 -39.23
C TRP A 1063 24.85 -8.62 -38.72
N ASN A 1064 25.35 -7.71 -37.88
CA ASN A 1064 26.68 -7.77 -37.31
C ASN A 1064 26.60 -7.69 -35.77
N PRO A 1065 26.55 -8.83 -35.05
CA PRO A 1065 26.48 -8.85 -33.59
C PRO A 1065 27.76 -8.34 -32.92
N THR A 1066 28.87 -8.22 -33.65
CA THR A 1066 30.16 -7.72 -33.15
C THR A 1066 30.40 -6.23 -33.46
N ALA A 1067 29.40 -5.53 -34.02
CA ALA A 1067 29.50 -4.09 -34.25
C ALA A 1067 29.64 -3.32 -32.93
N PRO A 1068 30.28 -2.13 -32.93
CA PRO A 1068 30.34 -1.28 -31.74
C PRO A 1068 28.93 -0.91 -31.26
N ALA A 1069 28.73 -0.89 -29.94
CA ALA A 1069 27.47 -0.44 -29.38
C ALA A 1069 27.22 1.06 -29.67
N PRO A 1070 25.96 1.47 -29.96
CA PRO A 1070 24.77 0.63 -30.10
C PRO A 1070 24.75 -0.16 -31.43
N VAL A 1071 24.48 -1.47 -31.35
CA VAL A 1071 24.35 -2.34 -32.53
C VAL A 1071 22.99 -2.09 -33.20
N PRO A 1072 22.94 -1.78 -34.51
CA PRO A 1072 21.68 -1.62 -35.22
C PRO A 1072 20.83 -2.89 -35.19
N MET A 1073 19.55 -2.74 -34.83
CA MET A 1073 18.56 -3.81 -34.79
C MET A 1073 17.58 -3.65 -35.94
N PHE A 1074 17.22 -4.75 -36.59
CA PHE A 1074 16.40 -4.76 -37.80
C PHE A 1074 15.04 -5.42 -37.59
N GLY A 1075 14.73 -5.77 -36.34
CA GLY A 1075 13.54 -6.53 -36.00
C GLY A 1075 13.73 -7.35 -34.74
N HIS A 1076 12.74 -8.17 -34.44
CA HIS A 1076 12.75 -9.02 -33.25
C HIS A 1076 11.91 -10.28 -33.46
N VAL A 1077 12.28 -11.33 -32.74
CA VAL A 1077 11.55 -12.59 -32.68
C VAL A 1077 10.32 -12.43 -31.79
N THR A 1078 9.15 -12.78 -32.31
CA THR A 1078 7.87 -12.70 -31.59
C THR A 1078 7.51 -14.06 -30.98
N SER A 1079 7.70 -15.15 -31.74
CA SER A 1079 7.30 -16.50 -31.34
C SER A 1079 8.32 -17.53 -31.74
N ILE A 1080 8.52 -18.57 -30.93
CA ILE A 1080 9.51 -19.63 -31.16
C ILE A 1080 8.88 -21.00 -30.89
N CYS A 1081 9.34 -22.02 -31.61
CA CYS A 1081 9.14 -23.41 -31.24
C CYS A 1081 10.25 -24.30 -31.82
N HIS A 1082 10.38 -25.51 -31.30
CA HIS A 1082 11.02 -26.58 -32.04
C HIS A 1082 9.91 -27.33 -32.78
N SER A 1083 9.89 -27.24 -34.12
CA SER A 1083 8.84 -27.88 -34.92
C SER A 1083 9.13 -29.38 -35.02
N PRO A 1084 8.28 -30.25 -34.47
CA PRO A 1084 8.46 -31.69 -34.62
C PRO A 1084 8.07 -32.18 -36.02
N THR A 1085 7.31 -31.37 -36.79
CA THR A 1085 6.97 -31.65 -38.19
C THR A 1085 8.18 -31.48 -39.10
N LEU A 1086 9.02 -30.48 -38.83
CA LEU A 1086 10.19 -30.13 -39.63
C LEU A 1086 11.52 -30.58 -39.02
N ASP A 1087 11.46 -31.12 -37.80
CA ASP A 1087 12.57 -31.53 -36.95
C ASP A 1087 13.65 -30.45 -36.82
N ARG A 1088 13.23 -29.21 -36.52
CA ARG A 1088 14.14 -28.05 -36.39
C ARG A 1088 13.56 -26.88 -35.59
N PRO A 1089 14.41 -26.03 -34.99
CA PRO A 1089 13.97 -24.77 -34.39
C PRO A 1089 13.51 -23.75 -35.45
N ILE A 1090 12.29 -23.25 -35.27
CA ILE A 1090 11.68 -22.21 -36.11
C ILE A 1090 11.15 -21.05 -35.26
N ALA A 1091 10.93 -19.90 -35.87
CA ALA A 1091 10.38 -18.73 -35.21
C ALA A 1091 9.62 -17.82 -36.15
N LEU A 1092 8.63 -17.09 -35.63
CA LEU A 1092 8.07 -15.91 -36.28
C LEU A 1092 8.80 -14.66 -35.79
N ALA A 1093 8.99 -13.70 -36.68
CA ALA A 1093 9.64 -12.44 -36.36
C ALA A 1093 9.05 -11.28 -37.14
N LEU A 1094 9.17 -10.09 -36.56
CA LEU A 1094 8.82 -8.82 -37.19
C LEU A 1094 10.10 -8.10 -37.60
N ILE A 1095 10.30 -7.89 -38.90
CA ILE A 1095 11.51 -7.32 -39.51
C ILE A 1095 11.21 -6.03 -40.28
N ASP A 1096 12.09 -5.03 -40.21
CA ASP A 1096 11.89 -3.74 -40.88
C ASP A 1096 11.96 -3.87 -42.42
N ASP A 1097 11.05 -3.24 -43.17
CA ASP A 1097 10.90 -3.44 -44.63
C ASP A 1097 12.10 -2.91 -45.46
N GLU A 1098 12.75 -1.82 -45.02
CA GLU A 1098 13.86 -1.15 -45.73
C GLU A 1098 14.89 -0.48 -44.77
N PRO A 1099 15.92 -1.20 -44.28
CA PRO A 1099 17.02 -0.54 -43.61
C PRO A 1099 18.01 0.07 -44.62
N GLU A 1100 18.28 1.38 -44.48
CA GLU A 1100 19.34 2.11 -45.21
C GLU A 1100 20.73 1.47 -45.03
N ASP A 1101 20.96 0.78 -43.91
CA ASP A 1101 22.23 0.10 -43.57
C ASP A 1101 22.27 -1.38 -44.00
N ARG A 1102 21.44 -1.79 -44.95
CA ARG A 1102 21.49 -3.15 -45.52
C ARG A 1102 22.80 -3.36 -46.31
N PRO A 1103 23.51 -4.48 -46.11
CA PRO A 1103 24.59 -4.87 -47.00
C PRO A 1103 24.07 -5.03 -48.45
N SER A 1104 24.60 -4.24 -49.38
CA SER A 1104 24.15 -4.16 -50.78
C SER A 1104 24.38 -5.45 -51.60
N ASP A 1105 25.12 -6.40 -51.05
CA ASP A 1105 25.47 -7.70 -51.64
C ASP A 1105 24.46 -8.81 -51.33
N ARG A 1106 23.50 -8.58 -50.44
CA ARG A 1106 22.45 -9.55 -50.08
C ARG A 1106 21.17 -9.21 -50.83
N GLY A 1107 20.80 -10.00 -51.85
CA GLY A 1107 19.50 -9.94 -52.58
C GLY A 1107 18.27 -10.10 -51.67
N GLU A 1108 17.05 -10.23 -52.22
CA GLU A 1108 15.75 -10.31 -51.49
C GLU A 1108 15.82 -10.90 -50.06
N TRP A 1109 15.03 -10.35 -49.10
CA TRP A 1109 14.99 -10.79 -47.68
C TRP A 1109 14.89 -12.32 -47.52
N LYS A 1110 14.21 -12.98 -48.46
CA LYS A 1110 14.00 -14.42 -48.49
C LYS A 1110 15.32 -15.15 -48.77
N GLY A 1111 15.80 -15.89 -47.77
CA GLY A 1111 16.97 -16.75 -47.87
C GLY A 1111 18.24 -16.17 -47.25
N ALA A 1112 18.23 -14.89 -46.83
CA ALA A 1112 19.35 -14.29 -46.11
C ALA A 1112 19.52 -14.88 -44.71
N VAL A 1113 20.77 -14.95 -44.22
CA VAL A 1113 21.11 -15.43 -42.88
C VAL A 1113 21.39 -14.25 -41.96
N ILE A 1114 20.63 -14.14 -40.88
CA ILE A 1114 20.70 -13.08 -39.87
C ILE A 1114 21.02 -13.66 -38.50
N CYS A 1115 21.70 -12.88 -37.66
CA CYS A 1115 21.95 -13.28 -36.27
C CYS A 1115 20.78 -12.86 -35.40
N VAL A 1116 20.23 -13.80 -34.64
CA VAL A 1116 19.29 -13.57 -33.55
C VAL A 1116 20.08 -13.46 -32.25
N ALA A 1117 20.14 -12.26 -31.69
CA ALA A 1117 20.93 -11.93 -30.52
C ALA A 1117 20.05 -11.76 -29.26
N SER A 1118 20.41 -12.46 -28.18
CA SER A 1118 19.95 -12.20 -26.83
C SER A 1118 21.16 -11.97 -25.92
N PRO A 1119 21.61 -10.71 -25.75
CA PRO A 1119 22.75 -10.38 -24.91
C PRO A 1119 22.54 -10.77 -23.43
N LEU A 1120 21.30 -10.69 -22.94
CA LEU A 1120 20.94 -11.09 -21.58
C LEU A 1120 21.17 -12.58 -21.33
N GLU A 1121 20.87 -13.42 -22.31
CA GLU A 1121 21.14 -14.87 -22.24
C GLU A 1121 22.53 -15.25 -22.75
N SER A 1122 23.33 -14.27 -23.23
CA SER A 1122 24.60 -14.52 -23.93
C SER A 1122 24.46 -15.50 -25.12
N ARG A 1123 23.33 -15.43 -25.85
CA ARG A 1123 23.01 -16.33 -26.96
C ARG A 1123 22.92 -15.60 -28.29
N PHE A 1124 23.60 -16.16 -29.29
CA PHE A 1124 23.63 -15.67 -30.66
C PHE A 1124 23.42 -16.86 -31.59
N VAL A 1125 22.34 -16.83 -32.37
CA VAL A 1125 21.94 -17.94 -33.25
C VAL A 1125 21.75 -17.41 -34.66
N GLN A 1126 22.42 -18.02 -35.62
CA GLN A 1126 22.21 -17.70 -37.03
C GLN A 1126 20.91 -18.36 -37.50
N ALA A 1127 20.05 -17.58 -38.17
CA ALA A 1127 18.78 -18.04 -38.70
C ALA A 1127 18.58 -17.56 -40.13
N LYS A 1128 18.04 -18.44 -40.97
CA LYS A 1128 17.66 -18.13 -42.35
C LYS A 1128 16.26 -17.53 -42.37
N ILE A 1129 16.12 -16.36 -42.98
CA ILE A 1129 14.82 -15.70 -43.20
C ILE A 1129 14.07 -16.42 -44.31
N CYS A 1130 12.79 -16.71 -44.09
CA CYS A 1130 11.91 -17.41 -45.02
C CYS A 1130 10.46 -16.93 -44.90
N ASP A 1131 9.56 -17.61 -45.61
CA ASP A 1131 8.12 -17.36 -45.52
C ASP A 1131 7.62 -17.69 -44.10
N PRO A 1132 6.69 -16.90 -43.52
CA PRO A 1132 6.14 -17.20 -42.20
C PRO A 1132 5.33 -18.51 -42.15
N VAL A 1133 4.91 -19.06 -43.30
CA VAL A 1133 4.22 -20.36 -43.38
C VAL A 1133 5.22 -21.46 -43.70
N PHE A 1134 5.53 -22.29 -42.70
CA PHE A 1134 6.56 -23.34 -42.81
C PHE A 1134 5.99 -24.69 -43.28
N VAL A 1135 4.74 -24.98 -42.93
CA VAL A 1135 4.07 -26.27 -43.21
C VAL A 1135 2.81 -26.04 -44.05
N ASP A 1136 2.68 -26.78 -45.15
CA ASP A 1136 1.50 -26.75 -46.05
C ASP A 1136 1.13 -25.32 -46.50
N PRO A 1137 2.00 -24.58 -47.21
CA PRO A 1137 1.74 -23.20 -47.62
C PRO A 1137 0.47 -23.05 -48.49
N GLU A 1138 0.10 -24.09 -49.24
CA GLU A 1138 -1.12 -24.12 -50.06
C GLU A 1138 -2.41 -24.32 -49.24
N ASN A 1139 -2.27 -24.60 -47.94
CA ASN A 1139 -3.35 -24.84 -46.97
C ASN A 1139 -4.29 -25.98 -47.40
N SER A 1140 -3.73 -27.02 -48.05
CA SER A 1140 -4.46 -28.17 -48.54
C SER A 1140 -5.04 -29.02 -47.41
N ARG A 1141 -4.31 -29.19 -46.31
CA ARG A 1141 -4.68 -30.06 -45.19
C ARG A 1141 -5.86 -29.53 -44.38
N SER A 1142 -6.01 -28.21 -44.30
CA SER A 1142 -7.15 -27.57 -43.64
C SER A 1142 -8.43 -27.62 -44.48
N ARG A 1143 -8.27 -27.49 -45.80
CA ARG A 1143 -9.39 -27.48 -46.76
C ARG A 1143 -9.98 -28.87 -46.97
N GLY A 1144 -9.18 -29.92 -46.81
CA GLY A 1144 -9.62 -31.30 -47.02
C GLY A 1144 -9.20 -31.82 -48.37
#